data_AF-A0A093PRF3-F1
#
_entry.id   AF-A0A093PRF3-F1
#
_cell.length_a   1.000
_cell.length_b   1.000
_cell.length_c   1.000
_cell.angle_alpha   90.00
_cell.angle_beta   90.00
_cell.angle_gamma   90.00
#
_symmetry.space_group_name_H-M   'P 1'
#
loop_
_entity.id
_entity.type
_entity.pdbx_description
1 polymer ?
#
loop_
_entity_poly.entity_id
_entity_poly.type
_entity_poly.pdbx_seq_one_letter_code
_entity_poly.pdbx_strand_id
1 'polypeptide(L)'
;EEKASLLHRTQEERRKREEERRRLKNAIIIQSFVRGYRDRKHQYSIQRSEFDRCANLAQSGGAFSTANGANLTLLVRQLLFFYRQNEDSKRLVWMCQNLIKQSSQFVKQLDGPDRLTCLFQIKRLLGLCCRLLQNCNDDSLNVALPMRMLEVFSSENTYLPVLQDVSYVTSLIEQILHYMIQKGYYKSLYLLINNKLPSSIEYSDVSRVPIAKILLENVLKPLHFIYSSCPEGARQQIFAAFTEEFLAAPFTDQIFHFIIPALADVQTIFPYELFLNALLLAESGCSRSDQAPWLFYFVLTVGETYLGSLSEEGLLVYLRVLQTFLSQLPVSTAGTSCQDANSDSEDEDEDISKMTTTPGDGRISVQYITEECLKKLDTKQQTNTLLNMVWRDSASEEVFTLMASICHTLMVQHRMMVPKVLLYSLAFNARFLRHLWYLISSMTTRMITGSMVPLLQVISRGSPMSLEDSSRIIPLFYLFSSLFSHSLISIHDNEFFGDPIEVVGQRQSSMMPFTLEELVILSRCLRDACLGIIKLAYPETKPEVREEYIAAFRSVGVTKNTEMQQCIQTEQKRWIQLFKVITNLVKMLKSRDTRRNFCPPNHWLSEQENIKADKVTQLYVPSARHVWRVRRMGRIGPLQSTLDVGLEPAPLSVSEERQLAILTELPFVVPFEERVKIFQRLIYADKQEVQGDGPFLDGINVTIRRNYIYEDAYDKLSPENEPDLKKRIRVHLLNAHGLDEAGIDGGGIFREFLNELLKSGFNPNQGFFKTTNEGLLYPNPAAQMLVGDSYARHYYFLGRMLGK
;
A
#
# COMPACT_ATOMS: atom_id res chain seq x y z
N GLU A 1 -23.82 36.90 -68.00
CA GLU A 1 -23.26 37.24 -66.67
C GLU A 1 -24.20 38.07 -65.78
N GLU A 2 -25.10 38.89 -66.34
CA GLU A 2 -25.98 39.79 -65.56
C GLU A 2 -26.99 39.11 -64.64
N LYS A 3 -27.49 37.91 -64.97
CA LYS A 3 -28.49 37.22 -64.13
C LYS A 3 -27.88 36.65 -62.84
N ALA A 4 -26.64 36.21 -62.88
CA ALA A 4 -25.92 35.66 -61.74
C ALA A 4 -25.51 36.76 -60.75
N SER A 5 -25.05 37.92 -61.26
CA SER A 5 -24.72 39.08 -60.42
C SER A 5 -25.95 39.68 -59.74
N LEU A 6 -27.10 39.70 -60.42
CA LEU A 6 -28.36 40.20 -59.88
C LEU A 6 -28.93 39.26 -58.80
N LEU A 7 -28.81 37.94 -58.97
CA LEU A 7 -29.15 36.95 -57.94
C LEU A 7 -28.24 37.07 -56.71
N HIS A 8 -26.93 37.23 -56.91
CA HIS A 8 -25.98 37.42 -55.81
C HIS A 8 -26.29 38.70 -55.01
N ARG A 9 -26.54 39.82 -55.70
CA ARG A 9 -26.93 41.10 -55.05
C ARG A 9 -28.24 40.97 -54.26
N THR A 10 -29.23 40.26 -54.82
CA THR A 10 -30.50 40.00 -54.13
C THR A 10 -30.30 39.11 -52.90
N GLN A 11 -29.40 38.12 -52.98
CA GLN A 11 -29.06 37.24 -51.86
C GLN A 11 -28.28 37.97 -50.76
N GLU A 12 -27.34 38.85 -51.11
CA GLU A 12 -26.66 39.72 -50.16
C GLU A 12 -27.62 40.71 -49.48
N GLU A 13 -28.57 41.30 -50.22
CA GLU A 13 -29.59 42.15 -49.62
C GLU A 13 -30.51 41.37 -48.67
N ARG A 14 -30.89 40.13 -49.02
CA ARG A 14 -31.63 39.24 -48.11
C ARG A 14 -30.83 38.93 -46.85
N ARG A 15 -29.53 38.61 -47.00
CA ARG A 15 -28.62 38.36 -45.87
C ARG A 15 -28.49 39.59 -44.98
N LYS A 16 -28.34 40.79 -45.54
CA LYS A 16 -28.31 42.06 -44.78
C LYS A 16 -29.61 42.31 -44.01
N ARG A 17 -30.78 42.11 -44.64
CA ARG A 17 -32.09 42.24 -43.95
C ARG A 17 -32.24 41.21 -42.82
N GLU A 18 -31.75 39.99 -43.01
CA GLU A 18 -31.76 38.96 -41.98
C GLU A 18 -30.81 39.27 -40.82
N GLU A 19 -29.60 39.77 -41.12
CA GLU A 19 -28.64 40.27 -40.14
C GLU A 19 -29.21 41.46 -39.33
N GLU A 20 -29.89 42.40 -39.98
CA GLU A 20 -30.58 43.52 -39.31
C GLU A 20 -31.72 43.05 -38.41
N ARG A 21 -32.57 42.12 -38.88
CA ARG A 21 -33.60 41.50 -38.05
C ARG A 21 -33.01 40.78 -36.84
N ARG A 22 -31.89 40.07 -37.02
CA ARG A 22 -31.17 39.41 -35.92
C ARG A 22 -30.60 40.42 -34.93
N ARG A 23 -30.02 41.52 -35.40
CA ARG A 23 -29.55 42.64 -34.54
C ARG A 23 -30.70 43.25 -33.73
N LEU A 24 -31.83 43.53 -34.36
CA LEU A 24 -33.02 44.07 -33.69
C LEU A 24 -33.57 43.09 -32.64
N LYS A 25 -33.68 41.80 -32.98
CA LYS A 25 -34.12 40.76 -32.03
C LYS A 25 -33.18 40.67 -30.83
N ASN A 26 -31.87 40.68 -31.06
CA ASN A 26 -30.87 40.66 -29.99
C ASN A 26 -30.96 41.93 -29.12
N ALA A 27 -31.17 43.10 -29.73
CA ALA A 27 -31.36 44.35 -28.99
C ALA A 27 -32.61 44.31 -28.09
N ILE A 28 -33.73 43.77 -28.58
CA ILE A 28 -34.95 43.59 -27.79
C ILE A 28 -34.69 42.65 -26.60
N ILE A 29 -33.97 41.54 -26.82
CA ILE A 29 -33.62 40.59 -25.74
C ILE A 29 -32.80 41.31 -24.66
N ILE A 30 -31.74 42.04 -25.06
CA ILE A 30 -30.90 42.81 -24.13
C ILE A 30 -31.73 43.85 -23.38
N GLN A 31 -32.56 44.63 -24.08
CA GLN A 31 -33.40 45.65 -23.47
C GLN A 31 -34.43 45.06 -22.50
N SER A 32 -35.06 43.94 -22.85
CA SER A 32 -36.03 43.27 -21.97
C SER A 32 -35.36 42.74 -20.70
N PHE A 33 -34.14 42.21 -20.81
CA PHE A 33 -33.35 41.77 -19.65
C PHE A 33 -32.97 42.96 -18.75
N VAL A 34 -32.54 44.09 -19.33
CA VAL A 34 -32.19 45.30 -18.57
C VAL A 34 -33.39 45.91 -17.87
N ARG A 35 -34.54 46.01 -18.55
CA ARG A 35 -35.81 46.47 -17.96
C ARG A 35 -36.22 45.56 -16.80
N GLY A 36 -36.24 44.24 -17.02
CA GLY A 36 -36.55 43.27 -15.97
C GLY A 36 -35.58 43.32 -14.78
N TYR A 37 -34.29 43.57 -15.01
CA TYR A 37 -33.33 43.77 -13.92
C TYR A 37 -33.60 45.06 -13.13
N ARG A 38 -33.91 46.17 -13.81
CA ARG A 38 -34.28 47.44 -13.16
C ARG A 38 -35.56 47.30 -12.33
N ASP A 39 -36.58 46.67 -12.88
CA ASP A 39 -37.86 46.46 -12.21
C ASP A 39 -37.69 45.56 -10.97
N ARG A 40 -36.92 44.46 -11.09
CA ARG A 40 -36.57 43.62 -9.92
C ARG A 40 -35.85 44.42 -8.83
N LYS A 41 -34.87 45.25 -9.19
CA LYS A 41 -34.14 46.09 -8.24
C LYS A 41 -35.06 47.11 -7.56
N HIS A 42 -35.98 47.71 -8.32
CA HIS A 42 -36.98 48.63 -7.79
C HIS A 42 -37.92 47.92 -6.80
N GLN A 43 -38.44 46.74 -7.16
CA GLN A 43 -39.27 45.93 -6.28
C GLN A 43 -38.55 45.47 -5.01
N TYR A 44 -37.26 45.11 -5.10
CA TYR A 44 -36.46 44.83 -3.91
C TYR A 44 -36.36 46.02 -2.97
N SER A 45 -36.21 47.24 -3.51
CA SER A 45 -36.19 48.46 -2.70
C SER A 45 -37.53 48.70 -1.98
N ILE A 46 -38.65 48.54 -2.69
CA ILE A 46 -40.00 48.71 -2.12
C ILE A 46 -40.25 47.68 -1.01
N GLN A 47 -39.99 46.40 -1.27
CA GLN A 47 -40.21 45.35 -0.27
C GLN A 47 -39.27 45.49 0.93
N ARG A 48 -38.06 46.00 0.73
CA ARG A 48 -37.14 46.31 1.83
C ARG A 48 -37.65 47.45 2.71
N SER A 49 -38.17 48.53 2.12
CA SER A 49 -38.77 49.63 2.90
C SER A 49 -40.02 49.19 3.66
N GLU A 50 -40.85 48.33 3.08
CA GLU A 50 -42.01 47.76 3.78
C GLU A 50 -41.60 46.85 4.93
N PHE A 51 -40.58 46.02 4.75
CA PHE A 51 -40.02 45.20 5.81
C PHE A 51 -39.51 46.07 6.97
N ASP A 52 -38.73 47.12 6.67
CA ASP A 52 -38.18 48.02 7.69
C ASP A 52 -39.30 48.78 8.43
N ARG A 53 -40.35 49.20 7.71
CA ARG A 53 -41.55 49.81 8.32
C ARG A 53 -42.24 48.88 9.31
N CYS A 54 -42.48 47.63 8.91
CA CYS A 54 -43.09 46.61 9.77
C CYS A 54 -42.18 46.25 10.97
N ALA A 55 -40.87 46.16 10.75
CA ALA A 55 -39.89 45.88 11.81
C ALA A 55 -39.85 47.01 12.86
N ASN A 56 -39.91 48.27 12.44
CA ASN A 56 -39.97 49.42 13.34
C ASN A 56 -41.27 49.46 14.15
N LEU A 57 -42.41 49.16 13.50
CA LEU A 57 -43.72 49.08 14.18
C LEU A 57 -43.79 47.95 15.22
N ALA A 58 -43.09 46.83 14.98
CA ALA A 58 -42.98 45.74 15.94
C ALA A 58 -42.15 46.11 17.17
N GLN A 59 -41.13 46.96 17.01
CA GLN A 59 -40.27 47.42 18.12
C GLN A 59 -40.95 48.48 18.98
N SER A 60 -41.80 49.33 18.40
CA SER A 60 -42.50 50.42 19.10
C SER A 60 -43.81 49.99 19.78
N GLY A 61 -44.15 48.70 19.79
CA GLY A 61 -45.37 48.18 20.42
C GLY A 61 -46.67 48.55 19.70
N GLY A 62 -46.60 48.84 18.39
CA GLY A 62 -47.76 49.21 17.56
C GLY A 62 -48.65 48.02 17.18
N ALA A 63 -49.62 48.25 16.28
CA ALA A 63 -50.60 47.26 15.82
C ALA A 63 -50.02 46.02 15.11
N PHE A 64 -48.74 46.04 14.73
CA PHE A 64 -48.05 44.91 14.10
C PHE A 64 -47.27 44.11 15.15
N SER A 65 -47.86 43.02 15.64
CA SER A 65 -47.22 42.15 16.64
C SER A 65 -46.47 40.99 15.97
N THR A 66 -45.21 40.78 16.38
CA THR A 66 -44.40 39.59 16.06
C THR A 66 -44.87 38.33 16.78
N ALA A 67 -45.83 38.44 17.71
CA ALA A 67 -46.46 37.28 18.36
C ALA A 67 -47.47 36.57 17.45
N ASN A 68 -47.88 37.17 16.33
CA ASN A 68 -48.76 36.54 15.34
C ASN A 68 -47.94 35.79 14.27
N GLY A 69 -48.15 34.48 14.15
CA GLY A 69 -47.46 33.61 13.19
C GLY A 69 -47.61 34.06 11.72
N ALA A 70 -48.79 34.56 11.32
CA ALA A 70 -49.02 35.02 9.95
C ALA A 70 -48.18 36.26 9.57
N ASN A 71 -47.98 37.16 10.54
CA ASN A 71 -47.12 38.34 10.37
C ASN A 71 -45.64 37.93 10.22
N LEU A 72 -45.19 36.92 10.96
CA LEU A 72 -43.85 36.36 10.81
C LEU A 72 -43.67 35.70 9.43
N THR A 73 -44.64 34.91 8.97
CA THR A 73 -44.64 34.30 7.62
C THR A 73 -44.53 35.34 6.52
N LEU A 74 -45.21 36.49 6.66
CA LEU A 74 -45.13 37.60 5.71
C LEU A 74 -43.74 38.25 5.70
N LEU A 75 -43.20 38.57 6.88
CA LEU A 75 -41.86 39.16 7.01
C LEU A 75 -40.77 38.24 6.44
N VAL A 76 -40.86 36.94 6.71
CA VAL A 76 -39.94 35.96 6.15
C VAL A 76 -40.07 35.90 4.62
N ARG A 77 -41.30 35.91 4.08
CA ARG A 77 -41.52 35.94 2.63
C ARG A 77 -40.89 37.16 1.98
N GLN A 78 -41.06 38.35 2.57
CA GLN A 78 -40.45 39.59 2.08
C GLN A 78 -38.93 39.51 2.14
N LEU A 79 -38.36 39.11 3.28
CA LEU A 79 -36.91 38.98 3.45
C LEU A 79 -36.33 38.02 2.41
N LEU A 80 -36.89 36.83 2.25
CA LEU A 80 -36.42 35.83 1.28
C LEU A 80 -36.50 36.30 -0.18
N PHE A 81 -37.38 37.26 -0.48
CA PHE A 81 -37.53 37.81 -1.83
C PHE A 81 -36.41 38.79 -2.20
N PHE A 82 -36.02 39.70 -1.29
CA PHE A 82 -35.02 40.74 -1.59
C PHE A 82 -33.61 40.47 -1.03
N TYR A 83 -33.44 39.47 -0.18
CA TYR A 83 -32.21 39.26 0.60
C TYR A 83 -30.93 39.28 -0.23
N ARG A 84 -30.00 40.16 0.16
CA ARG A 84 -28.61 40.18 -0.28
C ARG A 84 -27.68 40.22 0.92
N GLN A 85 -26.72 39.29 0.98
CA GLN A 85 -25.85 39.09 2.15
C GLN A 85 -25.12 40.38 2.59
N ASN A 86 -24.61 41.16 1.65
CA ASN A 86 -23.85 42.38 1.94
C ASN A 86 -24.71 43.54 2.47
N GLU A 87 -26.01 43.58 2.14
CA GLU A 87 -26.92 44.69 2.49
C GLU A 87 -27.87 44.34 3.64
N ASP A 88 -28.25 43.06 3.78
CA ASP A 88 -29.39 42.61 4.59
C ASP A 88 -29.00 41.65 5.73
N SER A 89 -27.71 41.46 6.02
CA SER A 89 -27.23 40.61 7.12
C SER A 89 -27.85 40.99 8.47
N LYS A 90 -27.90 42.29 8.79
CA LYS A 90 -28.53 42.81 10.02
C LYS A 90 -30.04 42.51 10.10
N ARG A 91 -30.75 42.59 8.96
CA ARG A 91 -32.19 42.27 8.87
C ARG A 91 -32.44 40.78 9.12
N LEU A 92 -31.58 39.92 8.58
CA LEU A 92 -31.63 38.49 8.84
C LEU A 92 -31.38 38.16 10.32
N VAL A 93 -30.38 38.79 10.95
CA VAL A 93 -30.10 38.62 12.38
C VAL A 93 -31.29 39.04 13.25
N TRP A 94 -31.91 40.19 12.95
CA TRP A 94 -33.13 40.64 13.63
C TRP A 94 -34.30 39.66 13.43
N MET A 95 -34.47 39.12 12.23
CA MET A 95 -35.49 38.11 11.96
C MET A 95 -35.23 36.81 12.75
N CYS A 96 -33.98 36.34 12.79
CA CYS A 96 -33.59 35.15 13.57
C CYS A 96 -33.92 35.33 15.05
N GLN A 97 -33.62 36.49 15.63
CA GLN A 97 -33.93 36.79 17.03
C GLN A 97 -35.43 36.68 17.34
N ASN A 98 -36.28 37.23 16.46
CA ASN A 98 -37.74 37.15 16.62
C ASN A 98 -38.28 35.74 16.41
N LEU A 99 -37.76 34.99 15.43
CA LEU A 99 -38.17 33.60 15.17
C LEU A 99 -37.76 32.66 16.30
N ILE A 100 -36.59 32.86 16.90
CA ILE A 100 -36.17 32.09 18.08
C ILE A 100 -37.07 32.39 19.27
N LYS A 101 -37.41 33.66 19.51
CA LYS A 101 -38.28 34.09 20.61
C LYS A 101 -39.72 33.58 20.48
N GLN A 102 -40.24 33.50 19.25
CA GLN A 102 -41.64 33.13 18.95
C GLN A 102 -41.74 31.81 18.16
N SER A 103 -40.81 30.87 18.38
CA SER A 103 -40.69 29.63 17.60
C SER A 103 -41.98 28.81 17.59
N SER A 104 -42.67 28.70 18.73
CA SER A 104 -43.94 27.97 18.85
C SER A 104 -45.05 28.53 17.96
N GLN A 105 -45.17 29.86 17.84
CA GLN A 105 -46.21 30.50 17.03
C GLN A 105 -45.93 30.40 15.53
N PHE A 106 -44.65 30.42 15.15
CA PHE A 106 -44.25 30.23 13.75
C PHE A 106 -44.43 28.76 13.32
N VAL A 107 -44.03 27.81 14.18
CA VAL A 107 -44.16 26.37 13.92
C VAL A 107 -45.63 25.93 13.84
N LYS A 108 -46.56 26.57 14.55
CA LYS A 108 -48.01 26.31 14.41
C LYS A 108 -48.53 26.46 12.98
N GLN A 109 -47.86 27.24 12.13
CA GLN A 109 -48.24 27.39 10.72
C GLN A 109 -48.00 26.08 9.91
N LEU A 110 -47.24 25.13 10.44
CA LEU A 110 -47.04 23.80 9.83
C LEU A 110 -48.25 22.87 9.97
N ASP A 111 -49.17 23.16 10.90
CA ASP A 111 -50.44 22.43 11.09
C ASP A 111 -51.58 22.99 10.22
N GLY A 112 -51.36 24.15 9.59
CA GLY A 112 -52.35 24.86 8.77
C GLY A 112 -52.21 24.65 7.25
N PRO A 113 -53.03 25.34 6.44
CA PRO A 113 -52.99 25.26 4.98
C PRO A 113 -51.67 25.74 4.36
N ASP A 114 -50.89 26.55 5.09
CA ASP A 114 -49.60 27.11 4.66
C ASP A 114 -48.39 26.21 4.94
N ARG A 115 -48.60 24.93 5.31
CA ARG A 115 -47.55 23.97 5.70
C ARG A 115 -46.35 23.93 4.74
N LEU A 116 -46.59 23.78 3.44
CA LEU A 116 -45.51 23.70 2.44
C LEU A 116 -44.73 25.02 2.34
N THR A 117 -45.43 26.15 2.44
CA THR A 117 -44.83 27.48 2.41
C THR A 117 -43.95 27.70 3.64
N CYS A 118 -44.45 27.37 4.84
CA CYS A 118 -43.71 27.49 6.09
C CYS A 118 -42.45 26.61 6.08
N LEU A 119 -42.56 25.35 5.65
CA LEU A 119 -41.41 24.44 5.54
C LEU A 119 -40.35 24.97 4.54
N PHE A 120 -40.78 25.49 3.39
CA PHE A 120 -39.87 26.12 2.42
C PHE A 120 -39.17 27.34 3.01
N GLN A 121 -39.90 28.17 3.77
CA GLN A 121 -39.37 29.33 4.44
C GLN A 121 -38.31 28.95 5.49
N ILE A 122 -38.57 27.94 6.33
CA ILE A 122 -37.61 27.41 7.30
C ILE A 122 -36.35 26.93 6.59
N LYS A 123 -36.49 26.03 5.60
CA LYS A 123 -35.35 25.50 4.83
C LYS A 123 -34.50 26.63 4.24
N ARG A 124 -35.12 27.60 3.56
CA ARG A 124 -34.40 28.69 2.90
C ARG A 124 -33.74 29.64 3.89
N LEU A 125 -34.39 29.96 5.01
CA LEU A 125 -33.79 30.78 6.07
C LEU A 125 -32.56 30.11 6.67
N LEU A 126 -32.65 28.82 7.00
CA LEU A 126 -31.51 28.07 7.55
C LEU A 126 -30.36 27.99 6.54
N GLY A 127 -30.65 27.84 5.25
CA GLY A 127 -29.64 27.94 4.19
C GLY A 127 -28.98 29.32 4.10
N LEU A 128 -29.72 30.42 4.36
CA LEU A 128 -29.12 31.75 4.46
C LEU A 128 -28.26 31.90 5.72
N CYS A 129 -28.67 31.31 6.84
CA CYS A 129 -27.86 31.26 8.07
C CYS A 129 -26.54 30.53 7.82
N CYS A 130 -26.55 29.35 7.18
CA CYS A 130 -25.32 28.64 6.80
C CYS A 130 -24.39 29.50 5.96
N ARG A 131 -24.92 30.20 4.95
CA ARG A 131 -24.12 31.10 4.10
C ARG A 131 -23.54 32.29 4.85
N LEU A 132 -24.28 32.85 5.79
CA LEU A 132 -23.78 33.94 6.64
C LEU A 132 -22.66 33.46 7.56
N LEU A 133 -22.80 32.25 8.12
CA LEU A 133 -21.78 31.63 8.98
C LEU A 133 -20.49 31.27 8.26
N GLN A 134 -20.52 31.08 6.94
CA GLN A 134 -19.30 30.87 6.14
C GLN A 134 -18.37 32.11 6.09
N ASN A 135 -18.88 33.30 6.44
CA ASN A 135 -18.09 34.53 6.50
C ASN A 135 -17.63 34.86 7.94
N CYS A 136 -17.44 33.86 8.80
CA CYS A 136 -17.12 34.04 10.22
C CYS A 136 -15.76 34.70 10.51
N ASN A 137 -14.93 34.95 9.48
CA ASN A 137 -13.68 35.71 9.57
C ASN A 137 -13.93 37.20 9.89
N ASP A 138 -15.12 37.73 9.58
CA ASP A 138 -15.45 39.12 9.90
C ASP A 138 -15.96 39.20 11.36
N ASP A 139 -15.12 39.70 12.28
CA ASP A 139 -15.47 39.85 13.71
C ASP A 139 -16.69 40.75 13.97
N SER A 140 -17.11 41.54 12.98
CA SER A 140 -18.30 42.39 13.05
C SER A 140 -19.63 41.63 12.92
N LEU A 141 -19.62 40.35 12.50
CA LEU A 141 -20.82 39.54 12.30
C LEU A 141 -21.22 38.79 13.57
N ASN A 142 -22.48 38.93 13.98
CA ASN A 142 -23.04 38.15 15.08
C ASN A 142 -23.29 36.70 14.64
N VAL A 143 -22.35 35.81 14.97
CA VAL A 143 -22.39 34.37 14.70
C VAL A 143 -23.37 33.62 15.63
N ALA A 144 -23.62 34.14 16.84
CA ALA A 144 -24.40 33.46 17.86
C ALA A 144 -25.87 33.26 17.47
N LEU A 145 -26.51 34.27 16.89
CA LEU A 145 -27.94 34.20 16.50
C LEU A 145 -28.20 33.24 15.33
N PRO A 146 -27.44 33.26 14.21
CA PRO A 146 -27.55 32.26 13.17
C PRO A 146 -27.26 30.84 13.67
N MET A 147 -26.25 30.65 14.54
CA MET A 147 -25.98 29.34 15.15
C MET A 147 -27.15 28.85 16.01
N ARG A 148 -27.70 29.71 16.87
CA ARG A 148 -28.87 29.38 17.68
C ARG A 148 -30.09 29.08 16.82
N MET A 149 -30.24 29.74 15.67
CA MET A 149 -31.30 29.44 14.71
C MET A 149 -31.17 28.02 14.15
N LEU A 150 -29.94 27.60 13.76
CA LEU A 150 -29.68 26.24 13.29
C LEU A 150 -29.97 25.20 14.39
N GLU A 151 -29.59 25.48 15.62
CA GLU A 151 -29.82 24.59 16.76
C GLU A 151 -31.31 24.44 17.08
N VAL A 152 -32.03 25.56 17.23
CA VAL A 152 -33.45 25.58 17.62
C VAL A 152 -34.31 24.93 16.53
N PHE A 153 -34.16 25.32 15.27
CA PHE A 153 -35.01 24.81 14.19
C PHE A 153 -34.57 23.45 13.61
N SER A 154 -33.47 22.88 14.09
CA SER A 154 -33.14 21.47 13.86
C SER A 154 -33.55 20.57 15.04
N SER A 155 -33.93 21.12 16.19
CA SER A 155 -34.26 20.37 17.40
C SER A 155 -35.69 19.85 17.40
N GLU A 156 -35.87 18.59 17.81
CA GLU A 156 -37.18 17.96 18.01
C GLU A 156 -38.03 18.73 19.03
N ASN A 157 -37.38 19.31 20.05
CA ASN A 157 -38.04 20.08 21.12
C ASN A 157 -38.82 21.30 20.61
N THR A 158 -38.47 21.80 19.42
CA THR A 158 -39.14 22.97 18.82
C THR A 158 -40.45 22.59 18.14
N TYR A 159 -40.54 21.38 17.59
CA TYR A 159 -41.68 20.93 16.79
C TYR A 159 -42.63 20.03 17.56
N LEU A 160 -42.10 19.16 18.43
CA LEU A 160 -42.87 18.16 19.18
C LEU A 160 -44.01 18.76 20.01
N PRO A 161 -43.83 19.88 20.76
CA PRO A 161 -44.92 20.47 21.55
C PRO A 161 -46.09 21.00 20.72
N VAL A 162 -45.86 21.26 19.42
CA VAL A 162 -46.85 21.87 18.52
C VAL A 162 -47.54 20.82 17.66
N LEU A 163 -46.77 19.89 17.08
CA LEU A 163 -47.28 18.92 16.11
C LEU A 163 -47.71 17.59 16.73
N GLN A 164 -47.27 17.28 17.97
CA GLN A 164 -47.65 16.11 18.77
C GLN A 164 -47.43 14.71 18.14
N ASP A 165 -46.95 14.63 16.90
CA ASP A 165 -46.59 13.40 16.19
C ASP A 165 -45.06 13.29 16.03
N VAL A 166 -44.46 12.32 16.71
CA VAL A 166 -43.01 12.06 16.70
C VAL A 166 -42.52 11.69 15.30
N SER A 167 -43.25 10.80 14.60
CA SER A 167 -42.82 10.28 13.29
C SER A 167 -42.79 11.39 12.23
N TYR A 168 -43.80 12.27 12.28
CA TYR A 168 -43.88 13.41 11.39
C TYR A 168 -42.82 14.47 11.71
N VAL A 169 -42.52 14.73 12.98
CA VAL A 169 -41.44 15.64 13.40
C VAL A 169 -40.08 15.13 12.93
N THR A 170 -39.79 13.83 13.10
CA THR A 170 -38.55 13.23 12.59
C THR A 170 -38.45 13.40 11.08
N SER A 171 -39.53 13.15 10.33
CA SER A 171 -39.57 13.35 8.88
C SER A 171 -39.27 14.80 8.45
N LEU A 172 -39.83 15.78 9.17
CA LEU A 172 -39.58 17.20 8.93
C LEU A 172 -38.11 17.55 9.17
N ILE A 173 -37.52 17.06 10.25
CA ILE A 173 -36.13 17.34 10.60
C ILE A 173 -35.18 16.70 9.58
N GLU A 174 -35.43 15.46 9.15
CA GLU A 174 -34.68 14.80 8.08
C GLU A 174 -34.65 15.67 6.81
N GLN A 175 -35.81 16.19 6.39
CA GLN A 175 -35.90 17.05 5.22
C GLN A 175 -35.21 18.41 5.39
N ILE A 176 -35.22 18.97 6.60
CA ILE A 176 -34.55 20.24 6.92
C ILE A 176 -33.04 20.04 6.90
N LEU A 177 -32.53 19.02 7.62
CA LEU A 177 -31.12 18.68 7.69
C LEU A 177 -30.55 18.33 6.31
N HIS A 178 -31.25 17.51 5.53
CA HIS A 178 -30.85 17.17 4.17
C HIS A 178 -30.71 18.42 3.28
N TYR A 179 -31.65 19.35 3.35
CA TYR A 179 -31.56 20.62 2.62
C TYR A 179 -30.40 21.50 3.11
N MET A 180 -30.19 21.59 4.43
CA MET A 180 -29.10 22.38 5.01
C MET A 180 -27.73 21.87 4.58
N ILE A 181 -27.54 20.55 4.56
CA ILE A 181 -26.28 19.92 4.14
C ILE A 181 -26.00 20.22 2.66
N GLN A 182 -27.01 20.14 1.78
CA GLN A 182 -26.88 20.57 0.38
C GLN A 182 -26.55 22.06 0.21
N LYS A 183 -26.77 22.90 1.23
CA LYS A 183 -26.41 24.33 1.23
C LYS A 183 -25.10 24.63 1.96
N GLY A 184 -24.31 23.61 2.30
CA GLY A 184 -22.98 23.75 2.88
C GLY A 184 -22.97 23.90 4.40
N TYR A 185 -23.87 23.20 5.10
CA TYR A 185 -23.91 23.17 6.57
C TYR A 185 -22.58 22.69 7.19
N TYR A 186 -22.02 21.57 6.71
CA TYR A 186 -20.73 21.07 7.22
C TYR A 186 -19.58 22.04 6.96
N LYS A 187 -19.55 22.68 5.78
CA LYS A 187 -18.59 23.76 5.48
C LYS A 187 -18.71 24.93 6.46
N SER A 188 -19.93 25.34 6.81
CA SER A 188 -20.15 26.39 7.82
C SER A 188 -19.61 25.97 9.19
N LEU A 189 -19.86 24.73 9.61
CA LEU A 189 -19.35 24.20 10.89
C LEU A 189 -17.83 24.09 10.90
N TYR A 190 -17.22 23.60 9.82
CA TYR A 190 -15.78 23.50 9.64
C TYR A 190 -15.09 24.85 9.83
N LEU A 191 -15.59 25.90 9.15
CA LEU A 191 -15.04 27.26 9.27
C LEU A 191 -15.22 27.84 10.69
N LEU A 192 -16.34 27.54 11.35
CA LEU A 192 -16.56 27.98 12.72
C LEU A 192 -15.64 27.29 13.72
N ILE A 193 -15.40 25.99 13.57
CA ILE A 193 -14.49 25.21 14.41
C ILE A 193 -13.08 25.78 14.30
N ASN A 194 -12.58 25.98 13.08
CA ASN A 194 -11.20 26.45 12.88
C ASN A 194 -11.00 27.93 13.28
N ASN A 195 -12.02 28.78 13.19
CA ASN A 195 -11.89 30.22 13.51
C ASN A 195 -12.29 30.60 14.94
N LYS A 196 -13.22 29.86 15.57
CA LYS A 196 -13.75 30.22 16.90
C LYS A 196 -13.23 29.32 18.03
N LEU A 197 -12.60 28.18 17.72
CA LEU A 197 -11.92 27.36 18.72
C LEU A 197 -10.40 27.60 18.66
N PRO A 198 -9.72 27.69 19.82
CA PRO A 198 -8.26 27.75 19.87
C PRO A 198 -7.63 26.53 19.18
N SER A 199 -6.47 26.69 18.54
CA SER A 199 -5.74 25.56 17.95
C SER A 199 -5.23 24.56 18.99
N SER A 200 -5.01 25.00 20.24
CA SER A 200 -4.60 24.16 21.37
C SER A 200 -5.75 23.43 22.07
N ILE A 201 -6.95 23.37 21.46
CA ILE A 201 -8.10 22.72 22.09
C ILE A 201 -7.96 21.19 22.04
N GLU A 202 -8.06 20.56 23.22
CA GLU A 202 -8.14 19.11 23.33
C GLU A 202 -9.59 18.66 23.62
N TYR A 203 -9.91 17.42 23.27
CA TYR A 203 -11.22 16.83 23.62
C TYR A 203 -11.48 16.79 25.14
N SER A 204 -10.43 16.71 25.96
CA SER A 204 -10.52 16.79 27.42
C SER A 204 -11.18 18.11 27.91
N ASP A 205 -11.09 19.19 27.12
CA ASP A 205 -11.59 20.52 27.45
C ASP A 205 -13.04 20.79 27.01
N VAL A 206 -13.76 19.82 26.43
CA VAL A 206 -15.16 19.99 25.95
C VAL A 206 -16.08 20.61 27.01
N SER A 207 -15.88 20.22 28.27
CA SER A 207 -16.69 20.72 29.41
C SER A 207 -16.38 22.17 29.78
N ARG A 208 -15.16 22.65 29.47
CA ARG A 208 -14.68 23.99 29.80
C ARG A 208 -15.09 25.03 28.76
N VAL A 209 -15.32 24.59 27.52
CA VAL A 209 -15.65 25.46 26.38
C VAL A 209 -17.04 25.13 25.85
N PRO A 210 -18.12 25.82 26.32
CA PRO A 210 -19.50 25.50 25.94
C PRO A 210 -19.77 25.53 24.43
N ILE A 211 -19.11 26.44 23.70
CA ILE A 211 -19.24 26.53 22.24
C ILE A 211 -18.67 25.29 21.53
N ALA A 212 -17.64 24.64 22.09
CA ALA A 212 -17.04 23.43 21.54
C ALA A 212 -18.03 22.27 21.62
N LYS A 213 -18.70 22.10 22.78
CA LYS A 213 -19.77 21.11 22.95
C LYS A 213 -20.91 21.31 21.94
N ILE A 214 -21.38 22.54 21.79
CA ILE A 214 -22.47 22.85 20.83
C ILE A 214 -22.04 22.53 19.39
N LEU A 215 -20.83 22.90 19.00
CA LEU A 215 -20.33 22.61 17.65
C LEU A 215 -20.22 21.10 17.40
N LEU A 216 -19.69 20.34 18.37
CA LEU A 216 -19.60 18.89 18.28
C LEU A 216 -20.97 18.23 18.15
N GLU A 217 -21.95 18.61 18.97
CA GLU A 217 -23.33 18.10 18.88
C GLU A 217 -23.95 18.39 17.50
N ASN A 218 -23.68 19.57 16.93
CA ASN A 218 -24.16 19.95 15.60
C ASN A 218 -23.47 19.16 14.46
N VAL A 219 -22.20 18.77 14.63
CA VAL A 219 -21.50 17.89 13.67
C VAL A 219 -22.10 16.48 13.69
N LEU A 220 -22.34 15.94 14.89
CA LEU A 220 -22.85 14.59 15.11
C LEU A 220 -24.30 14.40 14.70
N LYS A 221 -25.17 15.34 15.09
CA LYS A 221 -26.62 15.21 14.99
C LYS A 221 -27.13 14.74 13.62
N PRO A 222 -26.70 15.30 12.47
CA PRO A 222 -27.20 14.84 11.19
C PRO A 222 -26.79 13.41 10.82
N LEU A 223 -25.73 12.86 11.42
CA LEU A 223 -25.22 11.51 11.10
C LEU A 223 -26.10 10.39 11.70
N HIS A 224 -26.82 10.69 12.79
CA HIS A 224 -27.65 9.70 13.49
C HIS A 224 -29.03 9.46 12.83
N PHE A 225 -29.48 10.34 11.93
CA PHE A 225 -30.76 10.19 11.24
C PHE A 225 -30.68 9.17 10.09
N ILE A 226 -31.82 8.53 9.79
CA ILE A 226 -31.93 7.51 8.74
C ILE A 226 -32.23 8.14 7.37
N TYR A 227 -32.95 9.27 7.34
CA TYR A 227 -33.38 10.00 6.13
C TYR A 227 -34.35 9.20 5.25
N SER A 228 -35.22 8.41 5.86
CA SER A 228 -36.25 7.64 5.14
C SER A 228 -37.26 8.55 4.41
N SER A 229 -37.38 9.81 4.84
CA SER A 229 -38.27 10.81 4.25
C SER A 229 -37.67 11.55 3.05
N CYS A 230 -36.42 11.26 2.69
CA CYS A 230 -35.67 11.94 1.64
C CYS A 230 -35.47 11.02 0.42
N PRO A 231 -34.96 11.53 -0.72
CA PRO A 231 -34.67 10.69 -1.88
C PRO A 231 -33.72 9.53 -1.55
N GLU A 232 -33.85 8.42 -2.28
CA GLU A 232 -32.91 7.30 -2.17
C GLU A 232 -31.48 7.81 -2.34
N GLY A 233 -30.57 7.37 -1.45
CA GLY A 233 -29.20 7.88 -1.44
C GLY A 233 -28.96 9.08 -0.51
N ALA A 234 -29.99 9.66 0.12
CA ALA A 234 -29.85 10.88 0.92
C ALA A 234 -28.87 10.72 2.09
N ARG A 235 -28.88 9.58 2.78
CA ARG A 235 -27.96 9.31 3.88
C ARG A 235 -26.50 9.20 3.40
N GLN A 236 -26.27 8.57 2.26
CA GLN A 236 -24.95 8.48 1.64
C GLN A 236 -24.42 9.86 1.25
N GLN A 237 -25.27 10.74 0.71
CA GLN A 237 -24.89 12.12 0.40
C GLN A 237 -24.46 12.89 1.66
N ILE A 238 -25.07 12.61 2.80
CA ILE A 238 -24.76 13.26 4.08
C ILE A 238 -23.41 12.80 4.61
N PHE A 239 -23.14 11.50 4.61
CA PHE A 239 -21.82 10.98 4.93
C PHE A 239 -20.77 11.48 3.94
N ALA A 240 -21.05 11.52 2.64
CA ALA A 240 -20.13 12.07 1.64
C ALA A 240 -19.80 13.54 1.89
N ALA A 241 -20.80 14.37 2.21
CA ALA A 241 -20.59 15.79 2.54
C ALA A 241 -19.80 15.98 3.85
N PHE A 242 -20.02 15.13 4.85
CA PHE A 242 -19.21 15.12 6.07
C PHE A 242 -17.76 14.73 5.78
N THR A 243 -17.57 13.65 5.04
CA THR A 243 -16.25 13.14 4.63
C THR A 243 -15.48 14.18 3.82
N GLU A 244 -16.11 14.83 2.84
CA GLU A 244 -15.49 15.83 1.98
C GLU A 244 -15.00 17.07 2.75
N GLU A 245 -15.78 17.55 3.72
CA GLU A 245 -15.44 18.79 4.44
C GLU A 245 -14.52 18.54 5.65
N PHE A 246 -14.71 17.45 6.41
CA PHE A 246 -13.96 17.20 7.64
C PHE A 246 -12.78 16.24 7.48
N LEU A 247 -12.88 15.26 6.56
CA LEU A 247 -11.97 14.12 6.54
C LEU A 247 -11.10 14.01 5.28
N ALA A 248 -11.46 14.70 4.20
CA ALA A 248 -10.79 14.58 2.91
C ALA A 248 -9.63 15.58 2.71
N ALA A 249 -9.53 16.62 3.54
CA ALA A 249 -8.47 17.61 3.50
C ALA A 249 -7.44 17.37 4.63
N PRO A 250 -6.21 17.90 4.53
CA PRO A 250 -5.24 17.84 5.61
C PRO A 250 -5.82 18.40 6.92
N PHE A 251 -5.73 17.63 7.99
CA PHE A 251 -6.30 18.00 9.28
C PHE A 251 -5.69 19.27 9.83
N THR A 252 -6.55 20.15 10.33
CA THR A 252 -6.18 21.23 11.24
C THR A 252 -6.02 20.67 12.65
N ASP A 253 -5.29 21.40 13.51
CA ASP A 253 -5.11 21.03 14.92
C ASP A 253 -6.45 20.77 15.63
N GLN A 254 -7.47 21.60 15.38
CA GLN A 254 -8.80 21.44 15.99
C GLN A 254 -9.51 20.16 15.51
N ILE A 255 -9.34 19.76 14.26
CA ILE A 255 -9.96 18.52 13.77
C ILE A 255 -9.25 17.32 14.39
N PHE A 256 -7.93 17.34 14.42
CA PHE A 256 -7.12 16.23 14.89
C PHE A 256 -7.17 16.03 16.41
N HIS A 257 -7.09 17.10 17.21
CA HIS A 257 -7.03 17.01 18.68
C HIS A 257 -8.40 17.06 19.36
N PHE A 258 -9.43 17.56 18.68
CA PHE A 258 -10.77 17.71 19.26
C PHE A 258 -11.85 16.90 18.53
N ILE A 259 -12.05 17.05 17.22
CA ILE A 259 -13.14 16.35 16.51
C ILE A 259 -12.90 14.84 16.41
N ILE A 260 -11.73 14.39 15.95
CA ILE A 260 -11.46 12.96 15.76
C ILE A 260 -11.54 12.19 17.09
N PRO A 261 -10.91 12.64 18.19
CA PRO A 261 -11.02 11.96 19.48
C PRO A 261 -12.46 11.97 20.03
N ALA A 262 -13.23 13.03 19.79
CA ALA A 262 -14.64 13.07 20.16
C ALA A 262 -15.47 11.99 19.45
N LEU A 263 -15.23 11.80 18.14
CA LEU A 263 -15.91 10.78 17.35
C LEU A 263 -15.46 9.36 17.71
N ALA A 264 -14.26 9.21 18.27
CA ALA A 264 -13.77 7.94 18.80
C ALA A 264 -14.28 7.63 20.21
N ASP A 265 -14.85 8.58 20.94
CA ASP A 265 -15.42 8.32 22.28
C ASP A 265 -16.68 7.44 22.19
N VAL A 266 -16.79 6.46 23.08
CA VAL A 266 -17.97 5.59 23.22
C VAL A 266 -19.24 6.42 23.50
N GLN A 267 -19.10 7.55 24.22
CA GLN A 267 -20.25 8.38 24.62
C GLN A 267 -20.93 9.08 23.44
N THR A 268 -20.25 9.28 22.31
CA THR A 268 -20.83 9.96 21.14
C THR A 268 -21.64 9.03 20.24
N ILE A 269 -21.51 7.71 20.39
CA ILE A 269 -22.29 6.68 19.68
C ILE A 269 -22.24 6.87 18.16
N PHE A 270 -21.05 7.14 17.61
CA PHE A 270 -20.88 7.38 16.18
C PHE A 270 -21.38 6.17 15.35
N PRO A 271 -22.19 6.37 14.29
CA PRO A 271 -22.74 5.29 13.47
C PRO A 271 -21.68 4.69 12.52
N TYR A 272 -20.67 4.05 13.09
CA TYR A 272 -19.45 3.61 12.41
C TYR A 272 -19.71 2.61 11.27
N GLU A 273 -20.51 1.56 11.49
CA GLU A 273 -20.82 0.56 10.46
C GLU A 273 -21.52 1.17 9.23
N LEU A 274 -22.43 2.12 9.47
CA LEU A 274 -23.17 2.81 8.41
C LEU A 274 -22.27 3.78 7.64
N PHE A 275 -21.32 4.42 8.34
CA PHE A 275 -20.29 5.24 7.71
C PHE A 275 -19.37 4.43 6.80
N LEU A 276 -18.88 3.27 7.24
CA LEU A 276 -18.02 2.40 6.42
C LEU A 276 -18.72 1.96 5.11
N ASN A 277 -20.00 1.61 5.19
CA ASN A 277 -20.81 1.27 4.02
C ASN A 277 -20.95 2.43 3.03
N ALA A 278 -21.14 3.66 3.54
CA ALA A 278 -21.20 4.85 2.69
C ALA A 278 -19.86 5.16 2.02
N LEU A 279 -18.74 4.88 2.69
CA LEU A 279 -17.39 5.12 2.17
C LEU A 279 -17.07 4.24 0.95
N LEU A 280 -17.37 2.94 1.01
CA LEU A 280 -17.14 2.02 -0.12
C LEU A 280 -17.98 2.38 -1.35
N LEU A 281 -19.21 2.87 -1.17
CA LEU A 281 -20.06 3.29 -2.29
C LEU A 281 -19.52 4.56 -2.97
N ALA A 282 -18.94 5.48 -2.21
CA ALA A 282 -18.41 6.74 -2.71
C ALA A 282 -17.12 6.58 -3.54
N GLU A 283 -16.29 5.57 -3.23
CA GLU A 283 -15.03 5.32 -3.94
C GLU A 283 -15.21 4.77 -5.36
N SER A 284 -16.42 4.31 -5.74
CA SER A 284 -16.71 3.88 -7.11
C SER A 284 -16.58 4.98 -8.18
N GLY A 285 -16.43 6.25 -7.76
CA GLY A 285 -16.46 7.42 -8.64
C GLY A 285 -15.18 8.24 -8.82
N CYS A 286 -14.12 8.11 -8.00
CA CYS A 286 -12.95 9.00 -8.16
C CYS A 286 -11.67 8.50 -7.45
N SER A 287 -10.59 8.31 -8.20
CA SER A 287 -9.23 8.05 -7.70
C SER A 287 -8.64 9.30 -7.04
N ARG A 288 -8.82 9.45 -5.72
CA ARG A 288 -8.28 10.59 -4.95
C ARG A 288 -7.21 10.12 -3.96
N SER A 289 -6.06 9.70 -4.50
CA SER A 289 -4.89 9.25 -3.72
C SER A 289 -4.48 10.23 -2.61
N ASP A 290 -4.68 11.52 -2.82
CA ASP A 290 -4.28 12.57 -1.87
C ASP A 290 -5.17 12.64 -0.61
N GLN A 291 -6.40 12.10 -0.69
CA GLN A 291 -7.37 12.11 0.42
C GLN A 291 -7.28 10.85 1.28
N ALA A 292 -6.74 9.76 0.72
CA ALA A 292 -6.70 8.45 1.34
C ALA A 292 -6.03 8.41 2.73
N PRO A 293 -4.90 9.09 3.00
CA PRO A 293 -4.23 8.99 4.30
C PRO A 293 -5.08 9.51 5.46
N TRP A 294 -5.78 10.62 5.24
CA TRP A 294 -6.63 11.29 6.22
C TRP A 294 -7.86 10.44 6.57
N LEU A 295 -8.53 9.95 5.53
CA LEU A 295 -9.68 9.05 5.67
C LEU A 295 -9.28 7.75 6.38
N PHE A 296 -8.14 7.19 6.00
CA PHE A 296 -7.64 5.96 6.60
C PHE A 296 -7.32 6.14 8.08
N TYR A 297 -6.68 7.24 8.44
CA TYR A 297 -6.41 7.58 9.84
C TYR A 297 -7.69 7.68 10.66
N PHE A 298 -8.72 8.34 10.13
CA PHE A 298 -10.01 8.45 10.80
C PHE A 298 -10.66 7.07 11.00
N VAL A 299 -10.68 6.24 9.95
CA VAL A 299 -11.23 4.89 10.00
C VAL A 299 -10.52 4.04 11.06
N LEU A 300 -9.19 4.09 11.14
CA LEU A 300 -8.43 3.33 12.13
C LEU A 300 -8.66 3.84 13.56
N THR A 301 -8.66 5.16 13.75
CA THR A 301 -8.78 5.79 15.07
C THR A 301 -10.15 5.59 15.69
N VAL A 302 -11.22 5.84 14.93
CA VAL A 302 -12.58 5.57 15.41
C VAL A 302 -12.83 4.07 15.50
N GLY A 303 -12.26 3.28 14.59
CA GLY A 303 -12.37 1.82 14.59
C GLY A 303 -11.87 1.19 15.90
N GLU A 304 -10.79 1.69 16.50
CA GLU A 304 -10.30 1.20 17.79
C GLU A 304 -11.41 1.08 18.84
N THR A 305 -12.37 2.01 18.89
CA THR A 305 -13.47 1.93 19.85
C THR A 305 -14.62 1.02 19.40
N TYR A 306 -14.97 1.04 18.12
CA TYR A 306 -16.21 0.43 17.60
C TYR A 306 -16.02 -0.96 16.99
N LEU A 307 -14.80 -1.45 16.77
CA LEU A 307 -14.55 -2.75 16.15
C LEU A 307 -15.18 -3.93 16.91
N GLY A 308 -15.28 -3.84 18.23
CA GLY A 308 -15.88 -4.89 19.06
C GLY A 308 -17.40 -4.99 18.93
N SER A 309 -18.09 -3.96 18.43
CA SER A 309 -19.56 -3.92 18.30
C SER A 309 -20.06 -4.14 16.87
N LEU A 310 -19.16 -4.28 15.89
CA LEU A 310 -19.54 -4.50 14.49
C LEU A 310 -20.17 -5.88 14.26
N SER A 311 -21.15 -5.90 13.34
CA SER A 311 -21.68 -7.15 12.78
C SER A 311 -20.63 -7.90 11.94
N GLU A 312 -20.87 -9.17 11.60
CA GLU A 312 -19.97 -9.92 10.71
C GLU A 312 -19.86 -9.27 9.32
N GLU A 313 -20.97 -8.72 8.81
CA GLU A 313 -21.00 -7.94 7.57
C GLU A 313 -20.21 -6.64 7.72
N GLY A 314 -20.35 -5.95 8.86
CA GLY A 314 -19.59 -4.74 9.19
C GLY A 314 -18.07 -4.97 9.25
N LEU A 315 -17.64 -6.11 9.80
CA LEU A 315 -16.23 -6.51 9.82
C LEU A 315 -15.70 -6.81 8.41
N LEU A 316 -16.49 -7.44 7.54
CA LEU A 316 -16.13 -7.67 6.14
C LEU A 316 -16.00 -6.35 5.37
N VAL A 317 -16.93 -5.42 5.58
CA VAL A 317 -16.88 -4.06 5.03
C VAL A 317 -15.62 -3.34 5.52
N TYR A 318 -15.28 -3.46 6.80
CA TYR A 318 -14.05 -2.91 7.37
C TYR A 318 -12.80 -3.46 6.66
N LEU A 319 -12.71 -4.77 6.40
CA LEU A 319 -11.58 -5.35 5.66
C LEU A 319 -11.48 -4.80 4.22
N ARG A 320 -12.60 -4.60 3.52
CA ARG A 320 -12.60 -3.98 2.18
C ARG A 320 -12.11 -2.53 2.21
N VAL A 321 -12.51 -1.77 3.22
CA VAL A 321 -12.01 -0.41 3.47
C VAL A 321 -10.49 -0.45 3.73
N LEU A 322 -10.02 -1.34 4.62
CA LEU A 322 -8.59 -1.49 4.89
C LEU A 322 -7.79 -1.81 3.63
N GLN A 323 -8.25 -2.79 2.82
CA GLN A 323 -7.59 -3.15 1.57
C GLN A 323 -7.47 -1.96 0.61
N THR A 324 -8.56 -1.21 0.46
CA THR A 324 -8.64 -0.12 -0.52
C THR A 324 -7.75 1.05 -0.12
N PHE A 325 -7.90 1.56 1.10
CA PHE A 325 -7.13 2.72 1.57
C PHE A 325 -5.66 2.42 1.79
N LEU A 326 -5.30 1.22 2.27
CA LEU A 326 -3.90 0.84 2.47
C LEU A 326 -3.13 0.83 1.15
N SER A 327 -3.76 0.42 0.04
CA SER A 327 -3.10 0.43 -1.28
C SER A 327 -2.84 1.86 -1.81
N GLN A 328 -3.62 2.84 -1.34
CA GLN A 328 -3.53 4.25 -1.74
C GLN A 328 -2.62 5.08 -0.84
N LEU A 329 -2.06 4.50 0.25
CA LEU A 329 -1.17 5.22 1.14
C LEU A 329 0.20 5.53 0.48
N PRO A 330 0.76 6.73 0.67
CA PRO A 330 2.12 7.06 0.27
C PRO A 330 3.13 6.10 0.88
N VAL A 331 4.17 5.75 0.12
CA VAL A 331 5.28 4.94 0.64
C VAL A 331 6.19 5.84 1.47
N SER A 332 6.30 5.58 2.78
CA SER A 332 7.24 6.28 3.66
C SER A 332 8.68 6.11 3.15
N THR A 333 9.32 7.20 2.73
CA THR A 333 10.69 7.21 2.19
C THR A 333 11.78 7.00 3.25
N ALA A 334 11.41 6.99 4.53
CA ALA A 334 12.32 6.88 5.68
C ALA A 334 13.16 5.58 5.69
N GLY A 335 12.69 4.50 5.05
CA GLY A 335 13.42 3.22 5.02
C GLY A 335 14.60 3.13 4.04
N THR A 336 15.02 4.23 3.40
CA THR A 336 16.11 4.22 2.39
C THR A 336 17.43 4.79 2.92
N SER A 337 17.43 5.43 4.09
CA SER A 337 18.63 6.05 4.69
C SER A 337 19.18 5.35 5.94
N CYS A 338 18.49 4.35 6.49
CA CYS A 338 18.90 3.68 7.74
C CYS A 338 19.69 2.38 7.50
N GLN A 339 20.68 2.38 6.60
CA GLN A 339 21.71 1.33 6.56
C GLN A 339 23.12 1.82 6.92
N ASP A 340 23.33 3.11 7.13
CA ASP A 340 24.62 3.65 7.57
C ASP A 340 24.41 4.71 8.66
N ALA A 341 24.32 4.29 9.92
CA ALA A 341 24.79 5.05 11.09
C ALA A 341 24.48 4.27 12.38
N ASN A 342 25.50 3.64 12.96
CA ASN A 342 25.57 3.47 14.40
C ASN A 342 25.83 4.87 14.99
N SER A 343 24.80 5.51 15.54
CA SER A 343 24.97 6.69 16.39
C SER A 343 23.84 6.73 17.40
N ASP A 344 24.15 6.33 18.63
CA ASP A 344 23.35 6.61 19.82
C ASP A 344 23.28 8.14 20.00
N SER A 345 22.09 8.70 19.96
CA SER A 345 21.80 9.99 20.62
C SER A 345 20.35 10.00 21.08
N GLU A 346 20.19 10.04 22.41
CA GLU A 346 18.93 10.23 23.13
C GLU A 346 18.48 11.70 23.00
N ASP A 347 17.82 12.07 21.91
CA ASP A 347 17.15 13.37 21.74
C ASP A 347 15.86 13.18 20.90
N GLU A 348 14.93 12.32 21.35
CA GLU A 348 13.69 12.04 20.60
C GLU A 348 12.58 13.11 20.77
N ASP A 349 12.65 13.96 21.79
CA ASP A 349 11.52 14.85 22.14
C ASP A 349 11.47 16.17 21.32
N GLU A 350 12.60 16.70 20.82
CA GLU A 350 12.60 17.95 20.04
C GLU A 350 12.22 17.74 18.56
N ASP A 351 12.44 16.55 18.00
CA ASP A 351 12.19 16.26 16.57
C ASP A 351 10.72 15.94 16.25
N ILE A 352 9.93 15.47 17.22
CA ILE A 352 8.50 15.14 17.04
C ILE A 352 7.68 16.38 16.65
N SER A 353 8.03 17.55 17.19
CA SER A 353 7.32 18.82 16.96
C SER A 353 7.50 19.37 15.54
N LYS A 354 8.67 19.12 14.90
CA LYS A 354 8.96 19.52 13.51
C LYS A 354 8.33 18.58 12.49
N MET A 355 7.99 17.36 12.89
CA MET A 355 7.45 16.30 12.02
C MET A 355 5.91 16.31 11.97
N THR A 356 5.25 16.83 13.02
CA THR A 356 3.79 16.85 13.15
C THR A 356 3.13 17.89 12.26
N THR A 357 3.70 19.10 12.12
CA THR A 357 3.06 20.21 11.39
C THR A 357 3.90 20.68 10.21
N THR A 358 3.25 20.97 9.07
CA THR A 358 3.94 21.61 7.94
C THR A 358 4.31 23.05 8.32
N PRO A 359 5.55 23.52 8.05
CA PRO A 359 5.98 24.86 8.45
C PRO A 359 5.12 25.93 7.76
N GLY A 360 4.27 26.60 8.55
CA GLY A 360 3.55 27.82 8.16
C GLY A 360 2.01 27.78 8.20
N ASP A 361 1.35 26.62 8.18
CA ASP A 361 -0.13 26.54 7.98
C ASP A 361 -0.92 25.88 9.13
N GLY A 362 -0.27 25.44 10.22
CA GLY A 362 -0.97 24.76 11.34
C GLY A 362 -1.72 23.49 10.94
N ARG A 363 -1.29 22.87 9.82
CA ARG A 363 -1.84 21.61 9.31
C ARG A 363 -0.87 20.48 9.53
N ILE A 364 -1.44 19.31 9.74
CA ILE A 364 -0.67 18.10 10.02
C ILE A 364 0.05 17.62 8.75
N SER A 365 1.21 17.01 8.90
CA SER A 365 1.96 16.45 7.77
C SER A 365 1.39 15.10 7.30
N VAL A 366 1.38 14.87 5.99
CA VAL A 366 0.93 13.59 5.38
C VAL A 366 1.83 12.43 5.80
N GLN A 367 3.14 12.68 5.97
CA GLN A 367 4.11 11.68 6.39
C GLN A 367 3.81 11.20 7.81
N TYR A 368 3.57 12.13 8.75
CA TYR A 368 3.19 11.80 10.12
C TYR A 368 1.92 10.96 10.17
N ILE A 369 0.86 11.36 9.45
CA ILE A 369 -0.39 10.57 9.41
C ILE A 369 -0.18 9.18 8.82
N THR A 370 0.66 9.05 7.80
CA THR A 370 0.96 7.75 7.19
C THR A 370 1.65 6.82 8.18
N GLU A 371 2.60 7.33 8.96
CA GLU A 371 3.28 6.58 10.02
C GLU A 371 2.33 6.20 11.16
N GLU A 372 1.49 7.14 11.60
CA GLU A 372 0.47 6.88 12.62
C GLU A 372 -0.54 5.82 12.18
N CYS A 373 -0.96 5.82 10.91
CA CYS A 373 -1.80 4.75 10.35
C CYS A 373 -1.14 3.38 10.48
N LEU A 374 0.15 3.27 10.13
CA LEU A 374 0.89 2.01 10.23
C LEU A 374 1.08 1.56 11.69
N LYS A 375 1.32 2.50 12.62
CA LYS A 375 1.38 2.21 14.06
C LYS A 375 0.02 1.72 14.57
N LYS A 376 -1.08 2.36 14.17
CA LYS A 376 -2.45 2.00 14.58
C LYS A 376 -2.84 0.60 14.10
N LEU A 377 -2.48 0.20 12.89
CA LEU A 377 -2.68 -1.17 12.39
C LEU A 377 -1.97 -2.24 13.24
N ASP A 378 -0.84 -1.90 13.85
CA ASP A 378 -0.04 -2.80 14.70
C ASP A 378 -0.48 -2.77 16.18
N THR A 379 -1.53 -2.02 16.53
CA THR A 379 -2.06 -2.00 17.91
C THR A 379 -2.65 -3.35 18.29
N LYS A 380 -2.58 -3.70 19.58
CA LYS A 380 -3.08 -4.97 20.11
C LYS A 380 -4.57 -5.21 19.78
N GLN A 381 -5.38 -4.16 19.79
CA GLN A 381 -6.81 -4.29 19.53
C GLN A 381 -7.12 -4.55 18.06
N GLN A 382 -6.48 -3.80 17.16
CA GLN A 382 -6.60 -3.99 15.71
C GLN A 382 -6.12 -5.39 15.31
N THR A 383 -4.91 -5.75 15.73
CA THR A 383 -4.31 -7.05 15.45
C THR A 383 -5.16 -8.21 15.97
N ASN A 384 -5.64 -8.15 17.22
CA ASN A 384 -6.54 -9.19 17.76
C ASN A 384 -7.86 -9.29 16.98
N THR A 385 -8.43 -8.16 16.54
CA THR A 385 -9.68 -8.17 15.77
C THR A 385 -9.47 -8.84 14.40
N LEU A 386 -8.40 -8.46 13.70
CA LEU A 386 -7.98 -9.08 12.43
C LEU A 386 -7.70 -10.58 12.57
N LEU A 387 -7.00 -10.98 13.63
CA LEU A 387 -6.71 -12.39 13.92
C LEU A 387 -7.98 -13.17 14.24
N ASN A 388 -8.88 -12.62 15.07
CA ASN A 388 -10.14 -13.25 15.43
C ASN A 388 -11.04 -13.50 14.21
N MET A 389 -11.02 -12.64 13.19
CA MET A 389 -11.76 -12.89 11.94
C MET A 389 -11.27 -14.13 11.20
N VAL A 390 -9.95 -14.39 11.22
CA VAL A 390 -9.31 -15.52 10.54
C VAL A 390 -9.40 -16.81 11.36
N TRP A 391 -9.41 -16.70 12.69
CA TRP A 391 -9.43 -17.85 13.60
C TRP A 391 -10.81 -18.51 13.73
N ARG A 392 -11.89 -17.83 13.33
CA ARG A 392 -13.26 -18.38 13.38
C ARG A 392 -13.42 -19.59 12.47
N ASP A 393 -14.17 -20.59 12.95
CA ASP A 393 -14.49 -21.78 12.18
C ASP A 393 -15.32 -21.48 10.91
N SER A 394 -16.17 -20.46 10.98
CA SER A 394 -17.08 -20.01 9.91
C SER A 394 -16.49 -18.96 8.97
N ALA A 395 -15.18 -18.67 9.04
CA ALA A 395 -14.57 -17.62 8.21
C ALA A 395 -14.74 -17.92 6.71
N SER A 396 -15.25 -16.94 5.95
CA SER A 396 -15.46 -17.08 4.51
C SER A 396 -14.14 -16.99 3.73
N GLU A 397 -14.10 -17.57 2.53
CA GLU A 397 -12.94 -17.46 1.63
C GLU A 397 -12.57 -15.99 1.35
N GLU A 398 -13.57 -15.11 1.30
CA GLU A 398 -13.37 -13.67 1.09
C GLU A 398 -12.50 -13.04 2.18
N VAL A 399 -12.73 -13.38 3.46
CA VAL A 399 -11.91 -12.87 4.59
C VAL A 399 -10.45 -13.24 4.41
N PHE A 400 -10.15 -14.49 4.02
CA PHE A 400 -8.77 -14.93 3.78
C PHE A 400 -8.13 -14.18 2.60
N THR A 401 -8.87 -13.94 1.51
CA THR A 401 -8.34 -13.19 0.35
C THR A 401 -8.07 -11.72 0.68
N LEU A 402 -8.98 -11.06 1.41
CA LEU A 402 -8.81 -9.67 1.85
C LEU A 402 -7.63 -9.56 2.82
N MET A 403 -7.55 -10.45 3.82
CA MET A 403 -6.43 -10.50 4.74
C MET A 403 -5.10 -10.71 4.01
N ALA A 404 -5.07 -11.61 3.02
CA ALA A 404 -3.89 -11.85 2.23
C ALA A 404 -3.45 -10.61 1.43
N SER A 405 -4.41 -9.89 0.85
CA SER A 405 -4.15 -8.63 0.15
C SER A 405 -3.61 -7.56 1.09
N ILE A 406 -4.21 -7.38 2.27
CA ILE A 406 -3.78 -6.39 3.28
C ILE A 406 -2.34 -6.69 3.73
N CYS A 407 -2.07 -7.93 4.15
CA CYS A 407 -0.74 -8.35 4.58
C CYS A 407 0.30 -8.24 3.45
N HIS A 408 -0.05 -8.61 2.22
CA HIS A 408 0.83 -8.42 1.07
C HIS A 408 1.18 -6.94 0.84
N THR A 409 0.19 -6.04 0.89
CA THR A 409 0.44 -4.60 0.76
C THR A 409 1.34 -4.08 1.88
N LEU A 410 1.12 -4.51 3.13
CA LEU A 410 2.00 -4.17 4.26
C LEU A 410 3.44 -4.62 4.00
N MET A 411 3.64 -5.85 3.53
CA MET A 411 4.97 -6.42 3.32
C MET A 411 5.70 -5.85 2.10
N VAL A 412 4.98 -5.56 1.01
CA VAL A 412 5.59 -5.15 -0.27
C VAL A 412 5.67 -3.63 -0.41
N GLN A 413 4.57 -2.91 -0.14
CA GLN A 413 4.49 -1.45 -0.31
C GLN A 413 5.10 -0.72 0.88
N HIS A 414 4.70 -1.10 2.10
CA HIS A 414 5.18 -0.46 3.34
C HIS A 414 6.40 -1.16 3.96
N ARG A 415 6.92 -2.22 3.32
CA ARG A 415 8.11 -2.98 3.75
C ARG A 415 8.06 -3.47 5.20
N MET A 416 6.85 -3.72 5.72
CA MET A 416 6.66 -4.26 7.05
C MET A 416 7.25 -5.67 7.14
N MET A 417 8.15 -5.87 8.10
CA MET A 417 8.78 -7.16 8.31
C MET A 417 7.82 -8.13 9.04
N VAL A 418 7.95 -9.42 8.76
CA VAL A 418 7.17 -10.50 9.39
C VAL A 418 7.20 -10.53 10.93
N PRO A 419 8.25 -10.07 11.65
CA PRO A 419 8.26 -10.05 13.13
C PRO A 419 7.23 -9.14 13.80
N LYS A 420 6.45 -8.37 13.02
CA LYS A 420 5.32 -7.60 13.54
C LYS A 420 4.20 -8.52 14.02
N VAL A 421 3.52 -8.15 15.10
CA VAL A 421 2.65 -9.04 15.88
C VAL A 421 1.63 -9.78 15.00
N LEU A 422 0.97 -9.07 14.09
CA LEU A 422 0.00 -9.65 13.16
C LEU A 422 0.61 -10.74 12.26
N LEU A 423 1.70 -10.41 11.55
CA LEU A 423 2.32 -11.31 10.58
C LEU A 423 2.98 -12.50 11.30
N TYR A 424 3.59 -12.27 12.46
CA TYR A 424 4.16 -13.31 13.29
C TYR A 424 3.07 -14.29 13.77
N SER A 425 1.96 -13.79 14.34
CA SER A 425 0.85 -14.63 14.77
C SER A 425 0.20 -15.42 13.62
N LEU A 426 0.12 -14.83 12.42
CA LEU A 426 -0.37 -15.53 11.23
C LEU A 426 0.60 -16.60 10.73
N ALA A 427 1.91 -16.39 10.84
CA ALA A 427 2.93 -17.36 10.41
C ALA A 427 2.89 -18.67 11.20
N PHE A 428 2.56 -18.61 12.49
CA PHE A 428 2.44 -19.79 13.35
C PHE A 428 1.03 -20.37 13.41
N ASN A 429 0.08 -19.84 12.62
CA ASN A 429 -1.25 -20.42 12.50
C ASN A 429 -1.31 -21.43 11.35
N ALA A 430 -1.26 -22.72 11.69
CA ALA A 430 -1.30 -23.80 10.72
C ALA A 430 -2.57 -23.81 9.85
N ARG A 431 -3.73 -23.48 10.43
CA ARG A 431 -4.99 -23.40 9.70
C ARG A 431 -4.95 -22.33 8.63
N PHE A 432 -4.43 -21.15 8.95
CA PHE A 432 -4.31 -20.03 8.00
C PHE A 432 -3.41 -20.41 6.82
N LEU A 433 -2.23 -20.98 7.08
CA LEU A 433 -1.33 -21.45 6.03
C LEU A 433 -1.97 -22.52 5.12
N ARG A 434 -2.73 -23.46 5.69
CA ARG A 434 -3.47 -24.48 4.94
C ARG A 434 -4.57 -23.86 4.05
N HIS A 435 -5.31 -22.88 4.55
CA HIS A 435 -6.34 -22.18 3.77
C HIS A 435 -5.73 -21.35 2.64
N LEU A 436 -4.63 -20.63 2.88
CA LEU A 436 -3.91 -19.92 1.82
C LEU A 436 -3.47 -20.88 0.71
N TRP A 437 -2.90 -22.03 1.07
CA TRP A 437 -2.50 -23.05 0.10
C TRP A 437 -3.69 -23.63 -0.68
N TYR A 438 -4.81 -23.88 0.02
CA TYR A 438 -6.06 -24.31 -0.62
C TYR A 438 -6.58 -23.27 -1.63
N LEU A 439 -6.58 -21.98 -1.30
CA LEU A 439 -7.00 -20.91 -2.22
C LEU A 439 -6.08 -20.81 -3.45
N ILE A 440 -4.76 -20.94 -3.26
CA ILE A 440 -3.79 -20.93 -4.38
C ILE A 440 -4.02 -22.12 -5.32
N SER A 441 -4.31 -23.30 -4.78
CA SER A 441 -4.46 -24.54 -5.55
C SER A 441 -5.84 -24.71 -6.18
N SER A 442 -6.90 -24.16 -5.58
CA SER A 442 -8.28 -24.21 -6.10
C SER A 442 -8.60 -23.11 -7.12
N MET A 443 -7.79 -22.04 -7.18
CA MET A 443 -8.02 -20.91 -8.08
C MET A 443 -7.95 -21.30 -9.56
N THR A 444 -8.97 -20.94 -10.33
CA THR A 444 -9.08 -21.23 -11.77
C THR A 444 -9.37 -19.96 -12.57
N THR A 445 -8.93 -19.95 -13.83
CA THR A 445 -9.24 -18.91 -14.83
C THR A 445 -9.88 -19.53 -16.07
N ARG A 446 -10.68 -18.74 -16.78
CA ARG A 446 -11.33 -19.15 -18.03
C ARG A 446 -10.42 -18.82 -19.21
N MET A 447 -9.96 -19.83 -19.91
CA MET A 447 -9.19 -19.66 -21.15
C MET A 447 -10.06 -19.14 -22.30
N ILE A 448 -9.43 -18.64 -23.36
CA ILE A 448 -10.09 -18.18 -24.60
C ILE A 448 -10.96 -19.31 -25.22
N THR A 449 -10.55 -20.57 -25.03
CA THR A 449 -11.27 -21.77 -25.45
C THR A 449 -12.52 -22.09 -24.61
N GLY A 450 -12.80 -21.32 -23.55
CA GLY A 450 -13.92 -21.53 -22.63
C GLY A 450 -13.66 -22.55 -21.51
N SER A 451 -12.54 -23.29 -21.55
CA SER A 451 -12.15 -24.25 -20.51
C SER A 451 -11.61 -23.57 -19.25
N MET A 452 -11.97 -24.07 -18.07
CA MET A 452 -11.41 -23.63 -16.79
C MET A 452 -10.07 -24.33 -16.53
N VAL A 453 -9.03 -23.57 -16.22
CA VAL A 453 -7.69 -24.10 -15.93
C VAL A 453 -7.19 -23.55 -14.60
N PRO A 454 -6.57 -24.37 -13.73
CA PRO A 454 -5.96 -23.89 -12.49
C PRO A 454 -4.88 -22.83 -12.76
N LEU A 455 -4.93 -21.71 -12.04
CA LEU A 455 -3.96 -20.62 -12.23
C LEU A 455 -2.53 -21.04 -11.91
N LEU A 456 -2.35 -21.95 -10.94
CA LEU A 456 -1.04 -22.51 -10.62
C LEU A 456 -0.41 -23.24 -11.82
N GLN A 457 -1.23 -23.90 -12.66
CA GLN A 457 -0.77 -24.56 -13.89
C GLN A 457 -0.43 -23.54 -14.99
N VAL A 458 -1.16 -22.43 -15.06
CA VAL A 458 -0.84 -21.31 -15.96
C VAL A 458 0.51 -20.69 -15.57
N ILE A 459 0.72 -20.46 -14.27
CA ILE A 459 1.99 -19.98 -13.72
C ILE A 459 3.10 -20.97 -14.04
N SER A 460 2.95 -22.26 -13.74
CA SER A 460 4.01 -23.26 -13.91
C SER A 460 4.45 -23.43 -15.37
N ARG A 461 3.54 -23.20 -16.33
CA ARG A 461 3.85 -23.18 -17.76
C ARG A 461 4.51 -21.89 -18.23
N GLY A 462 4.46 -20.84 -17.43
CA GLY A 462 4.95 -19.52 -17.80
C GLY A 462 4.10 -18.80 -18.84
N SER A 463 2.80 -19.10 -18.87
CA SER A 463 1.85 -18.51 -19.84
C SER A 463 1.33 -17.16 -19.33
N PRO A 464 1.28 -16.10 -20.18
CA PRO A 464 0.80 -14.79 -19.77
C PRO A 464 -0.66 -14.87 -19.30
N MET A 465 -1.02 -14.06 -18.30
CA MET A 465 -2.37 -14.03 -17.70
C MET A 465 -2.93 -12.61 -17.63
N SER A 466 -4.20 -12.47 -17.28
CA SER A 466 -4.85 -11.17 -17.10
C SER A 466 -4.33 -10.46 -15.84
N LEU A 467 -4.39 -9.12 -15.82
CA LEU A 467 -4.04 -8.33 -14.62
C LEU A 467 -4.95 -8.65 -13.43
N GLU A 468 -6.20 -9.03 -13.68
CA GLU A 468 -7.16 -9.46 -12.65
C GLU A 468 -6.75 -10.81 -12.04
N ASP A 469 -6.34 -11.77 -12.85
CA ASP A 469 -5.85 -13.05 -12.34
C ASP A 469 -4.53 -12.86 -11.58
N SER A 470 -3.63 -12.01 -12.09
CA SER A 470 -2.36 -11.68 -11.43
C SER A 470 -2.57 -10.92 -10.11
N SER A 471 -3.55 -10.01 -10.02
CA SER A 471 -3.88 -9.28 -8.79
C SER A 471 -4.48 -10.18 -7.72
N ARG A 472 -5.20 -11.24 -8.10
CA ARG A 472 -5.80 -12.18 -7.17
C ARG A 472 -4.81 -13.22 -6.63
N ILE A 473 -3.96 -13.83 -7.46
CA ILE A 473 -3.09 -14.93 -7.03
C ILE A 473 -1.79 -14.47 -6.35
N ILE A 474 -1.19 -13.35 -6.79
CA ILE A 474 0.12 -12.91 -6.30
C ILE A 474 0.11 -12.63 -4.79
N PRO A 475 -0.87 -11.89 -4.21
CA PRO A 475 -0.90 -11.63 -2.77
C PRO A 475 -0.96 -12.89 -1.92
N LEU A 476 -1.83 -13.84 -2.30
CA LEU A 476 -1.96 -15.14 -1.63
C LEU A 476 -0.65 -15.92 -1.66
N PHE A 477 -0.05 -16.03 -2.85
CA PHE A 477 1.14 -16.84 -3.05
C PHE A 477 2.38 -16.23 -2.39
N TYR A 478 2.51 -14.91 -2.44
CA TYR A 478 3.55 -14.16 -1.76
C TYR A 478 3.45 -14.34 -0.24
N LEU A 479 2.26 -14.10 0.32
CA LEU A 479 2.05 -14.19 1.77
C LEU A 479 2.28 -15.61 2.27
N PHE A 480 1.70 -16.61 1.61
CA PHE A 480 1.92 -18.02 1.94
C PHE A 480 3.42 -18.35 1.99
N SER A 481 4.15 -17.97 0.94
CA SER A 481 5.56 -18.31 0.82
C SER A 481 6.43 -17.59 1.85
N SER A 482 6.11 -16.33 2.18
CA SER A 482 6.83 -15.57 3.21
C SER A 482 6.56 -16.10 4.62
N LEU A 483 5.29 -16.31 4.97
CA LEU A 483 4.90 -16.78 6.29
C LEU A 483 5.41 -18.20 6.56
N PHE A 484 5.28 -19.10 5.57
CA PHE A 484 5.75 -20.47 5.73
C PHE A 484 7.29 -20.55 5.74
N SER A 485 7.99 -19.69 4.99
CA SER A 485 9.45 -19.56 5.14
C SER A 485 9.82 -19.13 6.56
N HIS A 486 9.11 -18.15 7.12
CA HIS A 486 9.37 -17.67 8.47
C HIS A 486 9.11 -18.74 9.53
N SER A 487 8.00 -19.48 9.44
CA SER A 487 7.69 -20.56 10.38
C SER A 487 8.74 -21.68 10.33
N LEU A 488 9.27 -22.01 9.15
CA LEU A 488 10.30 -23.05 8.97
C LEU A 488 11.67 -22.71 9.59
N ILE A 489 11.93 -21.43 9.89
CA ILE A 489 13.15 -21.01 10.62
C ILE A 489 13.07 -21.47 12.07
N SER A 490 11.89 -21.37 12.67
CA SER A 490 11.67 -21.72 14.09
C SER A 490 11.40 -23.20 14.32
N ILE A 491 10.98 -23.95 13.30
CA ILE A 491 10.70 -25.39 13.40
C ILE A 491 12.02 -26.19 13.36
N HIS A 492 12.23 -27.05 14.36
CA HIS A 492 13.39 -27.96 14.41
C HIS A 492 13.18 -29.20 13.51
N ASP A 493 14.28 -29.90 13.17
CA ASP A 493 14.19 -31.08 12.29
C ASP A 493 13.26 -32.17 12.88
N ASN A 494 13.30 -32.44 14.18
CA ASN A 494 12.43 -33.44 14.83
C ASN A 494 10.93 -33.13 14.67
N GLU A 495 10.55 -31.86 14.86
CA GLU A 495 9.17 -31.38 14.71
C GLU A 495 8.71 -31.40 13.24
N PHE A 496 9.63 -31.07 12.32
CA PHE A 496 9.38 -31.10 10.88
C PHE A 496 9.10 -32.52 10.37
N PHE A 497 9.87 -33.51 10.83
CA PHE A 497 9.70 -34.92 10.43
C PHE A 497 8.65 -35.66 11.26
N GLY A 498 8.16 -35.06 12.35
CA GLY A 498 7.15 -35.66 13.22
C GLY A 498 7.68 -36.82 14.05
N ASP A 499 8.98 -36.81 14.39
CA ASP A 499 9.55 -37.82 15.27
C ASP A 499 8.92 -37.67 16.67
N PRO A 500 8.46 -38.77 17.31
CA PRO A 500 7.82 -38.69 18.61
C PRO A 500 8.85 -38.18 19.63
N ILE A 501 8.65 -36.95 20.10
CA ILE A 501 9.32 -36.48 21.31
C ILE A 501 8.67 -37.27 22.46
N GLU A 502 9.36 -38.29 22.95
CA GLU A 502 8.97 -39.05 24.15
C GLU A 502 9.07 -38.12 25.39
N VAL A 503 8.05 -37.28 25.57
CA VAL A 503 7.79 -36.60 26.84
C VAL A 503 6.44 -37.06 27.33
N VAL A 504 6.46 -37.70 28.50
CA VAL A 504 5.32 -38.29 29.18
C VAL A 504 4.16 -37.30 29.28
N GLY A 505 3.04 -37.58 28.59
CA GLY A 505 1.71 -37.12 29.00
C GLY A 505 1.02 -35.98 28.23
N GLN A 506 1.63 -35.35 27.21
CA GLN A 506 0.92 -34.35 26.38
C GLN A 506 1.25 -34.51 24.89
N ARG A 507 0.22 -34.83 24.07
CA ARG A 507 0.30 -34.65 22.61
C ARG A 507 0.44 -33.15 22.33
N GLN A 508 1.65 -32.68 22.05
CA GLN A 508 1.83 -31.34 21.54
C GLN A 508 1.12 -31.25 20.17
N SER A 509 0.31 -30.21 19.97
CA SER A 509 -0.18 -29.85 18.65
C SER A 509 1.04 -29.56 17.78
N SER A 510 1.24 -30.37 16.73
CA SER A 510 2.38 -30.16 15.82
C SER A 510 2.33 -28.74 15.27
N MET A 511 3.42 -27.99 15.45
CA MET A 511 3.59 -26.65 14.86
C MET A 511 3.76 -26.72 13.33
N MET A 512 3.92 -27.94 12.78
CA MET A 512 4.07 -28.18 11.35
C MET A 512 2.69 -28.17 10.65
N PRO A 513 2.43 -27.23 9.71
CA PRO A 513 1.12 -27.09 9.07
C PRO A 513 0.78 -28.17 8.03
N PHE A 514 1.76 -28.90 7.51
CA PHE A 514 1.60 -29.86 6.42
C PHE A 514 2.27 -31.19 6.74
N THR A 515 1.67 -32.30 6.30
CA THR A 515 2.30 -33.62 6.39
C THR A 515 3.45 -33.74 5.38
N LEU A 516 4.35 -34.72 5.56
CA LEU A 516 5.43 -34.96 4.60
C LEU A 516 4.89 -35.25 3.18
N GLU A 517 3.78 -35.98 3.06
CA GLU A 517 3.12 -36.26 1.77
C GLU A 517 2.60 -34.98 1.09
N GLU A 518 1.97 -34.10 1.86
CA GLU A 518 1.50 -32.79 1.38
C GLU A 518 2.68 -31.91 0.96
N LEU A 519 3.79 -31.94 1.72
CA LEU A 519 5.01 -31.21 1.37
C LEU A 519 5.66 -31.70 0.08
N VAL A 520 5.56 -32.98 -0.27
CA VAL A 520 6.04 -33.48 -1.56
C VAL A 520 5.25 -32.80 -2.69
N ILE A 521 3.92 -32.80 -2.62
CA ILE A 521 3.07 -32.15 -3.64
C ILE A 521 3.35 -30.65 -3.69
N LEU A 522 3.39 -30.01 -2.53
CA LEU A 522 3.60 -28.57 -2.38
C LEU A 522 4.96 -28.14 -2.93
N SER A 523 6.04 -28.81 -2.54
CA SER A 523 7.39 -28.47 -3.02
C SER A 523 7.55 -28.63 -4.53
N ARG A 524 6.88 -29.62 -5.16
CA ARG A 524 6.84 -29.75 -6.62
C ARG A 524 6.13 -28.57 -7.26
N CYS A 525 4.96 -28.21 -6.75
CA CYS A 525 4.20 -27.06 -7.23
C CYS A 525 4.98 -25.74 -7.10
N LEU A 526 5.66 -25.51 -5.97
CA LEU A 526 6.48 -24.31 -5.76
C LEU A 526 7.67 -24.26 -6.73
N ARG A 527 8.36 -25.39 -6.91
CA ARG A 527 9.47 -25.52 -7.86
C ARG A 527 9.01 -25.21 -9.28
N ASP A 528 7.92 -25.81 -9.72
CA ASP A 528 7.40 -25.63 -11.08
C ASP A 528 6.87 -24.21 -11.28
N ALA A 529 6.24 -23.63 -10.26
CA ALA A 529 5.85 -22.22 -10.26
C ALA A 529 7.06 -21.30 -10.39
N CYS A 530 8.16 -21.52 -9.67
CA CYS A 530 9.39 -20.74 -9.83
C CYS A 530 9.90 -20.74 -11.28
N LEU A 531 9.95 -21.91 -11.93
CA LEU A 531 10.41 -22.03 -13.32
C LEU A 531 9.48 -21.28 -14.29
N GLY A 532 8.18 -21.38 -14.06
CA GLY A 532 7.18 -20.65 -14.83
C GLY A 532 7.24 -19.14 -14.61
N ILE A 533 7.48 -18.67 -13.38
CA ILE A 533 7.65 -17.24 -13.07
C ILE A 533 8.91 -16.67 -13.75
N ILE A 534 9.99 -17.45 -13.88
CA ILE A 534 11.17 -17.03 -14.65
C ILE A 534 10.79 -16.75 -16.12
N LYS A 535 9.92 -17.58 -16.71
CA LYS A 535 9.42 -17.36 -18.09
C LYS A 535 8.53 -16.12 -18.19
N LEU A 536 7.70 -15.84 -17.17
CA LEU A 536 6.85 -14.65 -17.08
C LEU A 536 7.65 -13.36 -16.86
N ALA A 537 8.68 -13.41 -16.01
CA ALA A 537 9.55 -12.26 -15.73
C ALA A 537 10.46 -11.90 -16.92
N TYR A 538 10.77 -12.88 -17.78
CA TYR A 538 11.60 -12.72 -18.97
C TYR A 538 10.86 -13.27 -20.21
N PRO A 539 9.88 -12.56 -20.78
CA PRO A 539 9.11 -13.03 -21.94
C PRO A 539 9.95 -13.09 -23.22
N GLU A 540 9.69 -14.07 -24.10
CA GLU A 540 10.45 -14.26 -25.35
C GLU A 540 10.29 -13.10 -26.33
N THR A 541 9.12 -12.47 -26.33
CA THR A 541 8.86 -11.24 -27.06
C THR A 541 9.25 -10.06 -26.17
N LYS A 542 10.49 -9.57 -26.26
CA LYS A 542 10.83 -8.26 -25.68
C LYS A 542 10.03 -7.18 -26.44
N PRO A 543 9.20 -6.36 -25.78
CA PRO A 543 8.64 -5.16 -26.40
C PRO A 543 9.73 -4.07 -26.43
N GLU A 544 10.87 -4.35 -27.06
CA GLU A 544 11.93 -3.35 -27.32
C GLU A 544 11.45 -2.46 -28.46
N VAL A 545 10.59 -1.51 -28.12
CA VAL A 545 10.34 -0.35 -28.96
C VAL A 545 11.55 0.57 -28.80
N ARG A 546 12.47 0.59 -29.78
CA ARG A 546 13.64 1.51 -29.82
C ARG A 546 13.24 2.92 -29.40
N GLU A 547 14.09 3.64 -28.66
CA GLU A 547 13.83 5.03 -28.25
C GLU A 547 13.45 5.94 -29.42
N GLU A 548 14.04 5.71 -30.59
CA GLU A 548 13.71 6.38 -31.87
C GLU A 548 12.25 6.18 -32.28
N TYR A 549 11.71 4.99 -32.04
CA TYR A 549 10.34 4.62 -32.34
C TYR A 549 9.38 5.24 -31.29
N ILE A 550 9.77 5.29 -30.01
CA ILE A 550 9.02 6.01 -28.96
C ILE A 550 8.95 7.52 -29.25
N ALA A 551 10.07 8.11 -29.69
CA ALA A 551 10.14 9.51 -30.10
C ALA A 551 9.24 9.80 -31.33
N ALA A 552 9.23 8.90 -32.30
CA ALA A 552 8.33 8.98 -33.46
C ALA A 552 6.84 8.92 -33.07
N PHE A 553 6.43 8.05 -32.13
CA PHE A 553 5.03 8.00 -31.68
C PHE A 553 4.61 9.20 -30.81
N ARG A 554 5.52 9.76 -30.00
CA ARG A 554 5.27 11.02 -29.29
C ARG A 554 5.03 12.17 -30.25
N SER A 555 5.72 12.19 -31.40
CA SER A 555 5.51 13.21 -32.43
C SER A 555 4.13 13.15 -33.09
N VAL A 556 3.44 12.01 -32.99
CA VAL A 556 2.08 11.78 -33.54
C VAL A 556 0.99 11.85 -32.43
N GLY A 557 1.35 12.16 -31.18
CA GLY A 557 0.40 12.39 -30.09
C GLY A 557 -0.21 11.13 -29.45
N VAL A 558 0.40 9.96 -29.60
CA VAL A 558 -0.12 8.69 -29.04
C VAL A 558 0.49 8.42 -27.65
N THR A 559 -0.24 8.74 -26.58
CA THR A 559 0.19 8.57 -25.16
C THR A 559 -0.04 7.16 -24.58
N LYS A 560 -0.82 6.31 -25.26
CA LYS A 560 -1.22 4.99 -24.73
C LYS A 560 -0.07 3.99 -24.54
N ASN A 561 1.05 4.15 -25.25
CA ASN A 561 2.18 3.22 -25.15
C ASN A 561 3.03 3.40 -23.87
N THR A 562 3.10 4.62 -23.31
CA THR A 562 3.88 4.86 -22.08
C THR A 562 3.21 4.26 -20.84
N GLU A 563 1.88 4.36 -20.73
CA GLU A 563 1.11 3.74 -19.64
C GLU A 563 1.16 2.20 -19.73
N MET A 564 1.07 1.66 -20.95
CA MET A 564 1.20 0.22 -21.21
C MET A 564 2.59 -0.30 -20.82
N GLN A 565 3.66 0.43 -21.17
CA GLN A 565 5.03 0.07 -20.77
C GLN A 565 5.23 0.15 -19.25
N GLN A 566 4.67 1.15 -18.57
CA GLN A 566 4.70 1.23 -17.12
C GLN A 566 3.98 0.04 -16.47
N CYS A 567 2.82 -0.36 -17.00
CA CYS A 567 2.06 -1.53 -16.53
C CYS A 567 2.86 -2.83 -16.68
N ILE A 568 3.51 -3.03 -17.84
CA ILE A 568 4.35 -4.22 -18.07
C ILE A 568 5.53 -4.24 -17.09
N GLN A 569 6.18 -3.10 -16.85
CA GLN A 569 7.29 -3.00 -15.90
C GLN A 569 6.85 -3.23 -14.46
N THR A 570 5.69 -2.73 -14.05
CA THR A 570 5.16 -2.96 -12.69
C THR A 570 4.78 -4.43 -12.50
N GLU A 571 4.14 -5.07 -13.48
CA GLU A 571 3.88 -6.51 -13.43
C GLU A 571 5.17 -7.33 -13.38
N GLN A 572 6.18 -7.00 -14.18
CA GLN A 572 7.48 -7.68 -14.13
C GLN A 572 8.13 -7.57 -12.73
N LYS A 573 8.07 -6.39 -12.11
CA LYS A 573 8.55 -6.19 -10.72
C LYS A 573 7.80 -7.07 -9.73
N ARG A 574 6.46 -7.19 -9.85
CA ARG A 574 5.63 -8.06 -8.99
C ARG A 574 6.04 -9.54 -9.13
N TRP A 575 6.24 -10.02 -10.35
CA TRP A 575 6.70 -11.40 -10.60
C TRP A 575 8.09 -11.67 -10.02
N ILE A 576 9.02 -10.71 -10.16
CA ILE A 576 10.37 -10.83 -9.59
C ILE A 576 10.32 -10.88 -8.06
N GLN A 577 9.50 -10.06 -7.41
CA GLN A 577 9.31 -10.08 -5.96
C GLN A 577 8.75 -11.42 -5.49
N LEU A 578 7.71 -11.91 -6.16
CA LEU A 578 7.12 -13.22 -5.88
C LEU A 578 8.15 -14.36 -6.06
N PHE A 579 8.93 -14.33 -7.14
CA PHE A 579 9.97 -15.32 -7.40
C PHE A 579 10.98 -15.42 -6.25
N LYS A 580 11.44 -14.30 -5.70
CA LYS A 580 12.42 -14.29 -4.59
C LYS A 580 11.89 -15.01 -3.36
N VAL A 581 10.63 -14.75 -3.00
CA VAL A 581 10.01 -15.34 -1.80
C VAL A 581 9.77 -16.83 -1.99
N ILE A 582 9.20 -17.25 -3.13
CA ILE A 582 8.96 -18.68 -3.41
C ILE A 582 10.30 -19.42 -3.47
N THR A 583 11.30 -18.86 -4.14
CA THR A 583 12.62 -19.48 -4.27
C THR A 583 13.29 -19.68 -2.90
N ASN A 584 13.15 -18.72 -1.98
CA ASN A 584 13.64 -18.90 -0.62
C ASN A 584 12.99 -20.11 0.07
N LEU A 585 11.65 -20.20 0.00
CA LEU A 585 10.92 -21.33 0.55
C LEU A 585 11.35 -22.68 -0.06
N VAL A 586 11.48 -22.74 -1.39
CA VAL A 586 11.93 -23.93 -2.12
C VAL A 586 13.34 -24.33 -1.67
N LYS A 587 14.27 -23.37 -1.51
CA LYS A 587 15.63 -23.63 -1.03
C LYS A 587 15.62 -24.17 0.41
N MET A 588 14.78 -23.63 1.29
CA MET A 588 14.64 -24.12 2.66
C MET A 588 14.13 -25.57 2.69
N LEU A 589 13.07 -25.88 1.92
CA LEU A 589 12.54 -27.24 1.81
C LEU A 589 13.57 -28.20 1.21
N LYS A 590 14.30 -27.77 0.17
CA LYS A 590 15.37 -28.58 -0.44
C LYS A 590 16.52 -28.82 0.55
N SER A 591 16.88 -27.84 1.36
CA SER A 591 17.90 -28.01 2.40
C SER A 591 17.47 -29.07 3.42
N ARG A 592 16.21 -29.04 3.89
CA ARG A 592 15.67 -30.06 4.80
C ARG A 592 15.67 -31.45 4.16
N ASP A 593 15.20 -31.55 2.92
CA ASP A 593 15.21 -32.82 2.17
C ASP A 593 16.62 -33.37 1.99
N THR A 594 17.63 -32.52 1.82
CA THR A 594 19.03 -32.95 1.70
C THR A 594 19.61 -33.47 3.03
N ARG A 595 19.09 -33.02 4.18
CA ARG A 595 19.51 -33.52 5.50
C ARG A 595 18.90 -34.89 5.79
N ARG A 596 17.60 -35.03 5.55
CA ARG A 596 16.85 -36.28 5.66
C ARG A 596 15.82 -36.32 4.55
N ASN A 597 16.03 -37.24 3.61
CA ASN A 597 15.20 -37.35 2.42
C ASN A 597 13.75 -37.67 2.80
N PHE A 598 12.81 -36.88 2.30
CA PHE A 598 11.37 -37.16 2.38
C PHE A 598 10.70 -37.08 1.00
N CYS A 599 11.38 -36.50 0.01
CA CYS A 599 10.92 -36.47 -1.38
C CYS A 599 11.34 -37.74 -2.14
N PRO A 600 10.56 -38.17 -3.15
CA PRO A 600 10.94 -39.28 -4.02
C PRO A 600 12.20 -38.97 -4.86
N PRO A 601 12.86 -39.98 -5.44
CA PRO A 601 13.99 -39.75 -6.34
C PRO A 601 13.57 -38.87 -7.53
N ASN A 602 14.49 -38.02 -7.99
CA ASN A 602 14.28 -37.06 -9.09
C ASN A 602 13.22 -35.98 -8.83
N HIS A 603 12.66 -35.89 -7.62
CA HIS A 603 11.62 -34.94 -7.27
C HIS A 603 11.98 -33.46 -7.51
N TRP A 604 13.25 -33.11 -7.49
CA TRP A 604 13.70 -31.74 -7.68
C TRP A 604 14.12 -31.42 -9.11
N LEU A 605 14.28 -32.44 -9.97
CA LEU A 605 14.71 -32.27 -11.36
C LEU A 605 13.55 -31.76 -12.23
N SER A 606 13.85 -30.80 -13.11
CA SER A 606 12.89 -30.33 -14.12
C SER A 606 13.03 -31.13 -15.40
N GLU A 607 11.93 -31.76 -15.84
CA GLU A 607 11.86 -32.39 -17.18
C GLU A 607 11.60 -31.36 -18.29
N GLN A 608 11.07 -30.18 -17.94
CA GLN A 608 10.67 -29.14 -18.89
C GLN A 608 11.85 -28.26 -19.33
N GLU A 609 12.90 -28.15 -18.52
CA GLU A 609 14.05 -27.28 -18.78
C GLU A 609 15.24 -28.10 -19.29
N ASN A 610 15.54 -28.00 -20.59
CA ASN A 610 16.64 -28.74 -21.23
C ASN A 610 17.94 -27.90 -21.23
N ILE A 611 18.45 -27.59 -20.03
CA ILE A 611 19.72 -26.88 -19.85
C ILE A 611 20.86 -27.87 -20.05
N LYS A 612 21.48 -27.83 -21.24
CA LYS A 612 22.67 -28.63 -21.58
C LYS A 612 23.90 -27.76 -21.54
N ALA A 613 25.01 -28.30 -21.03
CA ALA A 613 26.28 -27.58 -20.96
C ALA A 613 26.73 -26.99 -22.33
N ASP A 614 26.39 -27.66 -23.44
CA ASP A 614 26.74 -27.23 -24.83
C ASP A 614 26.06 -25.93 -25.27
N LYS A 615 24.87 -25.65 -24.74
CA LYS A 615 24.07 -24.48 -25.09
C LYS A 615 24.33 -23.27 -24.21
N VAL A 616 25.03 -23.46 -23.09
CA VAL A 616 25.38 -22.41 -22.12
C VAL A 616 26.64 -21.65 -22.58
N THR A 617 27.23 -22.01 -23.73
CA THR A 617 28.57 -21.61 -24.23
C THR A 617 28.82 -20.10 -24.34
N GLN A 618 27.78 -19.28 -24.46
CA GLN A 618 27.89 -17.81 -24.49
C GLN A 618 27.89 -17.15 -23.09
N LEU A 619 27.44 -17.85 -22.04
CA LEU A 619 27.55 -17.39 -20.64
C LEU A 619 28.98 -17.46 -20.08
N TYR A 620 29.93 -18.05 -20.84
CA TYR A 620 31.34 -18.22 -20.47
C TYR A 620 32.24 -17.06 -20.92
N VAL A 621 31.72 -16.13 -21.71
CA VAL A 621 32.44 -14.97 -22.24
C VAL A 621 32.79 -14.01 -21.08
N PRO A 622 34.02 -13.46 -21.00
CA PRO A 622 34.45 -12.56 -19.92
C PRO A 622 33.46 -11.45 -19.58
N SER A 623 32.78 -10.90 -20.59
CA SER A 623 31.77 -9.84 -20.46
C SER A 623 30.51 -10.26 -19.67
N ALA A 624 30.14 -11.54 -19.65
CA ALA A 624 28.99 -12.07 -18.88
C ALA A 624 29.39 -12.56 -17.47
N ARG A 625 30.68 -12.73 -17.18
CA ARG A 625 31.18 -13.23 -15.87
C ARG A 625 30.99 -12.24 -14.72
N HIS A 626 30.97 -10.93 -15.02
CA HIS A 626 30.58 -9.91 -14.03
C HIS A 626 29.15 -10.08 -13.55
N VAL A 627 28.24 -10.54 -14.44
CA VAL A 627 26.84 -10.80 -14.09
C VAL A 627 26.71 -11.94 -13.07
N TRP A 628 27.53 -13.00 -13.17
CA TRP A 628 27.59 -14.09 -12.19
C TRP A 628 28.24 -13.69 -10.86
N ARG A 629 29.30 -12.86 -10.89
CA ARG A 629 30.01 -12.41 -9.68
C ARG A 629 29.21 -11.38 -8.86
N VAL A 630 28.50 -10.46 -9.53
CA VAL A 630 27.74 -9.38 -8.88
C VAL A 630 26.36 -9.86 -8.37
N ARG A 631 25.78 -10.93 -8.95
CA ARG A 631 24.48 -11.47 -8.53
C ARG A 631 24.51 -12.40 -7.31
N ARG A 632 25.58 -12.41 -6.52
CA ARG A 632 25.67 -13.29 -5.32
C ARG A 632 24.82 -12.85 -4.12
N MET A 633 24.04 -11.76 -4.24
CA MET A 633 22.98 -11.41 -3.29
C MET A 633 21.84 -10.64 -4.01
N GLY A 634 20.68 -11.27 -4.20
CA GLY A 634 19.38 -10.59 -4.15
C GLY A 634 18.91 -9.62 -5.26
N ARG A 635 19.58 -9.44 -6.41
CA ARG A 635 19.05 -8.58 -7.51
C ARG A 635 18.82 -9.33 -8.82
N ILE A 636 17.64 -9.95 -8.92
CA ILE A 636 16.94 -10.11 -10.19
C ILE A 636 16.33 -8.75 -10.51
N GLY A 637 16.89 -8.05 -11.48
CA GLY A 637 16.44 -6.75 -11.97
C GLY A 637 16.98 -6.54 -13.38
N PRO A 638 16.49 -5.54 -14.14
CA PRO A 638 17.02 -5.22 -15.45
C PRO A 638 18.52 -4.90 -15.35
N LEU A 639 19.29 -5.24 -16.39
CA LEU A 639 20.70 -4.90 -16.52
C LEU A 639 20.83 -3.35 -16.55
N GLN A 640 21.07 -2.72 -15.40
CA GLN A 640 21.59 -1.35 -15.37
C GLN A 640 23.08 -1.42 -15.08
N SER A 641 23.86 -1.25 -16.14
CA SER A 641 25.28 -0.99 -16.08
C SER A 641 25.49 0.38 -15.45
N THR A 642 26.00 0.42 -14.23
CA THR A 642 26.59 1.63 -13.65
C THR A 642 28.07 1.38 -13.46
N LEU A 643 28.83 1.36 -14.55
CA LEU A 643 30.29 1.54 -14.56
C LEU A 643 30.73 2.07 -15.93
N ASP A 644 31.63 3.04 -15.87
CA ASP A 644 32.14 3.88 -16.96
C ASP A 644 32.76 3.10 -18.15
N VAL A 645 32.41 3.60 -19.33
CA VAL A 645 33.18 3.74 -20.59
C VAL A 645 34.16 2.60 -20.96
N GLY A 646 33.77 1.81 -21.98
CA GLY A 646 34.74 1.25 -22.92
C GLY A 646 34.32 0.01 -23.71
N LEU A 647 33.62 -0.95 -23.10
CA LEU A 647 33.25 -2.21 -23.73
C LEU A 647 31.92 -2.69 -23.15
N GLU A 648 30.79 -2.23 -23.69
CA GLU A 648 29.49 -2.79 -23.32
C GLU A 648 29.44 -4.29 -23.70
N PRO A 649 29.17 -5.20 -22.75
CA PRO A 649 28.85 -6.58 -23.07
C PRO A 649 27.67 -6.62 -24.04
N ALA A 650 27.72 -7.51 -25.03
CA ALA A 650 26.53 -7.80 -25.82
C ALA A 650 25.37 -8.22 -24.86
N PRO A 651 24.16 -7.67 -25.02
CA PRO A 651 23.04 -8.01 -24.15
C PRO A 651 22.71 -9.50 -24.27
N LEU A 652 22.49 -10.17 -23.14
CA LEU A 652 22.08 -11.57 -23.10
C LEU A 652 20.73 -11.73 -23.82
N SER A 653 20.58 -12.84 -24.55
CA SER A 653 19.29 -13.26 -25.06
C SER A 653 18.35 -13.64 -23.91
N VAL A 654 17.03 -13.57 -24.14
CA VAL A 654 16.02 -13.95 -23.14
C VAL A 654 16.23 -15.40 -22.65
N SER A 655 16.62 -16.30 -23.55
CA SER A 655 16.92 -17.70 -23.19
C SER A 655 18.11 -17.78 -22.23
N GLU A 656 19.15 -16.99 -22.44
CA GLU A 656 20.32 -16.97 -21.56
C GLU A 656 20.01 -16.34 -20.21
N GLU A 657 19.21 -15.27 -20.17
CA GLU A 657 18.75 -14.66 -18.91
C GLU A 657 17.95 -15.64 -18.04
N ARG A 658 17.05 -16.42 -18.67
CA ARG A 658 16.29 -17.49 -18.00
C ARG A 658 17.20 -18.60 -17.48
N GLN A 659 18.10 -19.11 -18.32
CA GLN A 659 19.05 -20.17 -17.93
C GLN A 659 19.97 -19.71 -16.79
N LEU A 660 20.45 -18.48 -16.87
CA LEU A 660 21.25 -17.84 -15.83
C LEU A 660 20.47 -17.79 -14.51
N ALA A 661 19.23 -17.29 -14.52
CA ALA A 661 18.37 -17.23 -13.33
C ALA A 661 18.18 -18.61 -12.69
N ILE A 662 17.93 -19.66 -13.51
CA ILE A 662 17.79 -21.04 -13.02
C ILE A 662 19.09 -21.52 -12.38
N LEU A 663 20.23 -21.35 -13.05
CA LEU A 663 21.52 -21.84 -12.55
C LEU A 663 21.99 -21.09 -11.29
N THR A 664 21.63 -19.82 -11.13
CA THR A 664 21.97 -19.04 -9.93
C THR A 664 21.03 -19.33 -8.76
N GLU A 665 19.73 -19.47 -9.00
CA GLU A 665 18.73 -19.49 -7.95
C GLU A 665 18.19 -20.89 -7.65
N LEU A 666 18.13 -21.77 -8.64
CA LEU A 666 17.54 -23.11 -8.56
C LEU A 666 18.44 -24.18 -9.22
N PRO A 667 19.77 -24.24 -8.98
CA PRO A 667 20.65 -25.14 -9.70
C PRO A 667 20.26 -26.62 -9.55
N PHE A 668 19.66 -27.01 -8.43
CA PHE A 668 19.23 -28.38 -8.15
C PHE A 668 18.12 -28.91 -9.08
N VAL A 669 17.49 -28.04 -9.89
CA VAL A 669 16.55 -28.49 -10.94
C VAL A 669 17.25 -29.06 -12.17
N VAL A 670 18.55 -28.78 -12.31
CA VAL A 670 19.41 -29.29 -13.38
C VAL A 670 20.10 -30.58 -12.89
N PRO A 671 20.12 -31.64 -13.71
CA PRO A 671 20.83 -32.88 -13.41
C PRO A 671 22.27 -32.63 -12.95
N PHE A 672 22.75 -33.46 -12.02
CA PHE A 672 24.07 -33.29 -11.42
C PHE A 672 25.18 -33.35 -12.48
N GLU A 673 25.08 -34.27 -13.44
CA GLU A 673 26.04 -34.48 -14.51
C GLU A 673 26.18 -33.22 -15.38
N GLU A 674 25.07 -32.57 -15.71
CA GLU A 674 25.08 -31.33 -16.49
C GLU A 674 25.66 -30.17 -15.68
N ARG A 675 25.34 -30.07 -14.38
CA ARG A 675 25.96 -29.07 -13.49
C ARG A 675 27.47 -29.24 -13.39
N VAL A 676 27.96 -30.49 -13.28
CA VAL A 676 29.40 -30.78 -13.27
C VAL A 676 30.04 -30.37 -14.59
N LYS A 677 29.43 -30.69 -15.75
CA LYS A 677 29.94 -30.23 -17.05
C LYS A 677 30.00 -28.71 -17.14
N ILE A 678 28.96 -28.00 -16.68
CA ILE A 678 28.94 -26.54 -16.65
C ILE A 678 30.05 -26.00 -15.75
N PHE A 679 30.20 -26.55 -14.54
CA PHE A 679 31.22 -26.15 -13.58
C PHE A 679 32.65 -26.38 -14.12
N GLN A 680 32.92 -27.54 -14.71
CA GLN A 680 34.22 -27.87 -15.32
C GLN A 680 34.55 -26.94 -16.49
N ARG A 681 33.55 -26.55 -17.30
CA ARG A 681 33.74 -25.56 -18.36
C ARG A 681 34.03 -24.16 -17.82
N LEU A 682 33.37 -23.75 -16.74
CA LEU A 682 33.67 -22.47 -16.07
C LEU A 682 35.11 -22.47 -15.55
N ILE A 683 35.55 -23.55 -14.91
CA ILE A 683 36.93 -23.71 -14.46
C ILE A 683 37.89 -23.68 -15.65
N TYR A 684 37.60 -24.40 -16.73
CA TYR A 684 38.47 -24.47 -17.90
C TYR A 684 38.62 -23.11 -18.59
N ALA A 685 37.53 -22.36 -18.74
CA ALA A 685 37.55 -21.02 -19.34
C ALA A 685 38.26 -19.99 -18.44
N ASP A 686 38.14 -20.09 -17.12
CA ASP A 686 38.89 -19.28 -16.14
C ASP A 686 40.38 -19.66 -16.16
N LYS A 687 40.69 -20.95 -16.29
CA LYS A 687 42.05 -21.46 -16.41
C LYS A 687 42.74 -20.98 -17.68
N GLN A 688 42.07 -21.01 -18.83
CA GLN A 688 42.62 -20.49 -20.09
C GLN A 688 42.95 -19.00 -20.00
N GLU A 689 42.09 -18.21 -19.35
CA GLU A 689 42.30 -16.76 -19.18
C GLU A 689 43.49 -16.46 -18.26
N VAL A 690 43.60 -17.16 -17.12
CA VAL A 690 44.67 -16.91 -16.14
C VAL A 690 46.01 -17.51 -16.57
N GLN A 691 46.00 -18.68 -17.22
CA GLN A 691 47.22 -19.44 -17.53
C GLN A 691 47.70 -19.28 -18.99
N GLY A 692 46.84 -18.84 -19.91
CA GLY A 692 47.14 -18.73 -21.34
C GLY A 692 47.39 -20.08 -22.04
N ASP A 693 47.66 -20.02 -23.35
CA ASP A 693 47.93 -21.21 -24.20
C ASP A 693 49.44 -21.55 -24.33
N GLY A 694 50.32 -20.81 -23.64
CA GLY A 694 51.77 -20.95 -23.75
C GLY A 694 52.39 -21.87 -22.66
N PRO A 695 53.39 -22.73 -22.99
CA PRO A 695 54.03 -23.61 -22.01
C PRO A 695 54.94 -22.91 -20.96
N PHE A 696 55.19 -21.60 -21.10
CA PHE A 696 56.27 -20.88 -20.38
C PHE A 696 55.90 -19.51 -19.77
N LEU A 697 54.63 -19.20 -19.49
CA LEU A 697 54.27 -17.96 -18.79
C LEU A 697 53.82 -18.19 -17.34
N ASP A 698 54.31 -17.30 -16.47
CA ASP A 698 53.98 -16.96 -15.08
C ASP A 698 53.21 -18.01 -14.24
N GLY A 699 53.94 -18.86 -13.51
CA GLY A 699 53.40 -19.85 -12.58
C GLY A 699 54.08 -19.78 -11.21
N ILE A 700 53.39 -20.28 -10.18
CA ILE A 700 53.87 -20.31 -8.80
C ILE A 700 54.86 -21.48 -8.66
N ASN A 701 56.11 -21.20 -8.32
CA ASN A 701 57.13 -22.21 -8.07
C ASN A 701 57.43 -22.26 -6.57
N VAL A 702 57.10 -23.37 -5.91
CA VAL A 702 57.35 -23.56 -4.47
C VAL A 702 58.23 -24.78 -4.22
N THR A 703 59.14 -24.65 -3.26
CA THR A 703 59.96 -25.75 -2.76
C THR A 703 59.40 -26.20 -1.41
N ILE A 704 59.11 -27.47 -1.21
CA ILE A 704 58.42 -27.97 0.01
C ILE A 704 59.21 -29.14 0.58
N ARG A 705 59.51 -29.11 1.89
CA ARG A 705 60.13 -30.25 2.58
C ARG A 705 59.09 -31.30 2.93
N ARG A 706 59.35 -32.57 2.59
CA ARG A 706 58.39 -33.65 2.79
C ARG A 706 57.90 -33.78 4.24
N ASN A 707 58.81 -33.61 5.20
CA ASN A 707 58.50 -33.74 6.63
C ASN A 707 57.80 -32.52 7.24
N TYR A 708 57.76 -31.38 6.53
CA TYR A 708 57.16 -30.12 6.97
C TYR A 708 56.15 -29.62 5.94
N ILE A 709 55.46 -30.56 5.29
CA ILE A 709 54.62 -30.28 4.12
C ILE A 709 53.52 -29.26 4.43
N TYR A 710 52.96 -29.29 5.64
CA TYR A 710 51.89 -28.40 6.04
C TYR A 710 52.42 -27.00 6.35
N GLU A 711 53.48 -26.90 7.15
CA GLU A 711 54.09 -25.65 7.59
C GLU A 711 54.69 -24.89 6.40
N ASP A 712 55.45 -25.59 5.56
CA ASP A 712 56.06 -25.00 4.37
C ASP A 712 55.01 -24.55 3.35
N ALA A 713 53.92 -25.31 3.19
CA ALA A 713 52.83 -24.93 2.29
C ALA A 713 52.01 -23.74 2.85
N TYR A 714 51.73 -23.74 4.15
CA TYR A 714 51.02 -22.64 4.82
C TYR A 714 51.78 -21.33 4.69
N ASP A 715 53.11 -21.36 4.86
CA ASP A 715 53.96 -20.19 4.66
C ASP A 715 54.00 -19.78 3.18
N LYS A 716 54.41 -20.68 2.27
CA LYS A 716 54.68 -20.32 0.87
C LYS A 716 53.45 -20.04 0.02
N LEU A 717 52.32 -20.64 0.36
CA LEU A 717 51.04 -20.46 -0.34
C LEU A 717 50.04 -19.66 0.51
N SER A 718 50.55 -18.90 1.48
CA SER A 718 49.79 -17.93 2.27
C SER A 718 49.15 -16.87 1.36
N PRO A 719 48.06 -16.20 1.80
CA PRO A 719 47.49 -15.09 1.03
C PRO A 719 48.46 -13.92 0.86
N GLU A 720 49.40 -13.72 1.78
CA GLU A 720 50.42 -12.68 1.72
C GLU A 720 51.48 -12.96 0.65
N ASN A 721 51.90 -14.23 0.50
CA ASN A 721 52.93 -14.62 -0.45
C ASN A 721 52.36 -14.89 -1.84
N GLU A 722 51.24 -15.61 -1.92
CA GLU A 722 50.61 -16.01 -3.18
C GLU A 722 49.12 -15.70 -3.16
N PRO A 723 48.69 -14.48 -3.51
CA PRO A 723 47.29 -14.07 -3.44
C PRO A 723 46.41 -14.75 -4.50
N ASP A 724 46.97 -15.12 -5.65
CA ASP A 724 46.23 -15.77 -6.75
C ASP A 724 46.69 -17.22 -7.01
N LEU A 725 46.04 -18.16 -6.32
CA LEU A 725 46.28 -19.59 -6.52
C LEU A 725 45.68 -20.15 -7.80
N LYS A 726 45.01 -19.36 -8.66
CA LYS A 726 44.53 -19.88 -9.95
C LYS A 726 45.66 -20.12 -10.94
N LYS A 727 46.81 -19.47 -10.73
CA LYS A 727 48.04 -19.71 -11.49
C LYS A 727 48.48 -21.18 -11.40
N ARG A 728 49.30 -21.60 -12.36
CA ARG A 728 49.84 -22.96 -12.39
C ARG A 728 50.89 -23.09 -11.28
N ILE A 729 50.68 -24.02 -10.34
CA ILE A 729 51.62 -24.30 -9.25
C ILE A 729 52.55 -25.43 -9.68
N ARG A 730 53.86 -25.23 -9.54
CA ARG A 730 54.90 -26.24 -9.68
C ARG A 730 55.59 -26.41 -8.34
N VAL A 731 55.74 -27.67 -7.94
CA VAL A 731 56.25 -28.01 -6.61
C VAL A 731 57.55 -28.79 -6.74
N HIS A 732 58.58 -28.36 -6.04
CA HIS A 732 59.83 -29.09 -5.85
C HIS A 732 59.80 -29.70 -4.45
N LEU A 733 59.71 -31.03 -4.35
CA LEU A 733 59.73 -31.73 -3.07
C LEU A 733 61.18 -32.05 -2.66
N LEU A 734 61.53 -31.66 -1.43
CA LEU A 734 62.81 -31.99 -0.82
C LEU A 734 62.65 -33.18 0.12
N ASN A 735 63.49 -34.20 -0.11
CA ASN A 735 63.62 -35.36 0.77
C ASN A 735 64.19 -34.98 2.14
N ALA A 736 64.19 -35.93 3.09
CA ALA A 736 64.75 -35.75 4.44
C ALA A 736 66.23 -35.31 4.47
N HIS A 737 66.99 -35.53 3.38
CA HIS A 737 68.39 -35.12 3.22
C HIS A 737 68.58 -33.78 2.49
N GLY A 738 67.48 -33.05 2.20
CA GLY A 738 67.53 -31.74 1.54
C GLY A 738 67.87 -31.78 0.05
N LEU A 739 67.87 -32.97 -0.57
CA LEU A 739 68.09 -33.17 -2.00
C LEU A 739 66.75 -33.16 -2.74
N ASP A 740 66.75 -32.61 -3.96
CA ASP A 740 65.60 -32.63 -4.87
C ASP A 740 65.16 -34.07 -5.14
N GLU A 741 63.89 -34.37 -4.88
CA GLU A 741 63.28 -35.63 -5.28
C GLU A 741 63.23 -35.72 -6.81
N ALA A 742 63.74 -36.82 -7.36
CA ALA A 742 63.83 -37.01 -8.80
C ALA A 742 62.43 -37.12 -9.43
N GLY A 743 62.00 -36.09 -10.15
CA GLY A 743 60.76 -36.11 -10.91
C GLY A 743 60.61 -34.88 -11.82
N ILE A 744 60.22 -35.10 -13.07
CA ILE A 744 59.88 -34.03 -14.01
C ILE A 744 58.41 -33.66 -13.78
N ASP A 745 58.14 -32.38 -13.49
CA ASP A 745 56.81 -31.87 -13.18
C ASP A 745 55.86 -31.87 -14.41
N GLY A 746 55.32 -33.05 -14.71
CA GLY A 746 54.20 -33.27 -15.61
C GLY A 746 52.83 -33.19 -14.92
N GLY A 747 52.74 -32.67 -13.69
CA GLY A 747 51.51 -32.61 -12.89
C GLY A 747 51.31 -33.78 -11.92
N GLY A 748 52.17 -34.79 -11.92
CA GLY A 748 52.15 -35.89 -10.94
C GLY A 748 52.59 -35.45 -9.54
N ILE A 749 53.70 -34.70 -9.47
CA ILE A 749 54.29 -34.20 -8.21
C ILE A 749 53.34 -33.25 -7.49
N PHE A 750 52.71 -32.32 -8.22
CA PHE A 750 51.70 -31.42 -7.65
C PHE A 750 50.51 -32.18 -7.04
N ARG A 751 50.00 -33.22 -7.71
CA ARG A 751 48.89 -34.04 -7.18
C ARG A 751 49.28 -34.77 -5.90
N GLU A 752 50.49 -35.29 -5.84
CA GLU A 752 51.01 -35.93 -4.63
C GLU A 752 51.14 -34.94 -3.48
N PHE A 753 51.79 -33.80 -3.73
CA PHE A 753 51.90 -32.71 -2.77
C PHE A 753 50.52 -32.29 -2.22
N LEU A 754 49.55 -32.03 -3.11
CA LEU A 754 48.21 -31.59 -2.70
C LEU A 754 47.49 -32.65 -1.86
N ASN A 755 47.61 -33.93 -2.25
CA ASN A 755 46.99 -35.03 -1.50
C ASN A 755 47.58 -35.17 -0.09
N GLU A 756 48.90 -35.15 0.05
CA GLU A 756 49.56 -35.25 1.36
C GLU A 756 49.34 -34.01 2.22
N LEU A 757 49.32 -32.81 1.60
CA LEU A 757 48.95 -31.57 2.29
C LEU A 757 47.53 -31.63 2.85
N LEU A 758 46.55 -32.05 2.04
CA LEU A 758 45.15 -32.15 2.48
C LEU A 758 45.00 -33.23 3.56
N LYS A 759 45.66 -34.39 3.43
CA LYS A 759 45.66 -35.42 4.48
C LYS A 759 46.24 -34.90 5.80
N SER A 760 47.35 -34.16 5.75
CA SER A 760 47.94 -33.55 6.95
C SER A 760 47.00 -32.50 7.54
N GLY A 761 46.52 -31.57 6.72
CA GLY A 761 45.73 -30.42 7.14
C GLY A 761 44.33 -30.74 7.67
N PHE A 762 43.67 -31.77 7.14
CA PHE A 762 42.36 -32.26 7.58
C PHE A 762 42.45 -33.39 8.62
N ASN A 763 43.66 -33.74 9.07
CA ASN A 763 43.85 -34.74 10.11
C ASN A 763 43.28 -34.22 11.45
N PRO A 764 42.38 -34.96 12.13
CA PRO A 764 41.86 -34.55 13.43
C PRO A 764 42.93 -34.26 14.49
N ASN A 765 44.10 -34.89 14.38
CA ASN A 765 45.22 -34.69 15.32
C ASN A 765 45.87 -33.30 15.21
N GLN A 766 45.67 -32.58 14.10
CA GLN A 766 46.12 -31.19 13.97
C GLN A 766 45.23 -30.20 14.76
N GLY A 767 44.09 -30.65 15.30
CA GLY A 767 43.19 -29.83 16.11
C GLY A 767 42.20 -28.96 15.32
N PHE A 768 42.36 -28.79 14.00
CA PHE A 768 41.46 -28.00 13.15
C PHE A 768 40.13 -28.69 12.83
N PHE A 769 40.13 -30.01 12.64
CA PHE A 769 38.93 -30.77 12.31
C PHE A 769 38.69 -31.87 13.34
N LYS A 770 37.45 -32.35 13.43
CA LYS A 770 37.10 -33.55 14.19
C LYS A 770 36.10 -34.39 13.40
N THR A 771 35.90 -35.63 13.81
CA THR A 771 34.99 -36.57 13.16
C THR A 771 33.67 -36.69 13.90
N THR A 772 32.57 -36.86 13.17
CA THR A 772 31.29 -37.32 13.73
C THR A 772 31.40 -38.80 14.10
N ASN A 773 30.37 -39.35 14.77
CA ASN A 773 30.29 -40.79 15.06
C ASN A 773 30.32 -41.65 13.79
N GLU A 774 29.95 -41.08 12.64
CA GLU A 774 29.96 -41.72 11.32
C GLU A 774 31.27 -41.48 10.55
N GLY A 775 32.26 -40.81 11.15
CA GLY A 775 33.56 -40.55 10.52
C GLY A 775 33.59 -39.35 9.57
N LEU A 776 32.57 -38.49 9.57
CA LEU A 776 32.54 -37.28 8.72
C LEU A 776 33.30 -36.13 9.39
N LEU A 777 34.17 -35.46 8.63
CA LEU A 777 34.96 -34.33 9.14
C LEU A 777 34.15 -33.05 9.23
N TYR A 778 34.33 -32.30 10.32
CA TYR A 778 33.79 -30.96 10.50
C TYR A 778 34.74 -30.07 11.32
N PRO A 779 34.65 -28.73 11.21
CA PRO A 779 35.49 -27.82 11.97
C PRO A 779 35.37 -28.06 13.48
N ASN A 780 36.51 -28.11 14.17
CA ASN A 780 36.55 -28.30 15.61
C ASN A 780 36.20 -27.00 16.35
N PRO A 781 35.10 -26.93 17.14
CA PRO A 781 34.75 -25.74 17.93
C PRO A 781 35.85 -25.35 18.93
N ALA A 782 36.72 -26.29 19.31
CA ALA A 782 37.83 -26.03 20.22
C ALA A 782 39.12 -25.59 19.50
N ALA A 783 39.10 -25.34 18.18
CA ALA A 783 40.30 -25.01 17.41
C ALA A 783 41.06 -23.78 17.94
N GLN A 784 40.34 -22.74 18.39
CA GLN A 784 40.98 -21.55 18.99
C GLN A 784 41.78 -21.89 20.25
N MET A 785 41.25 -22.78 21.09
CA MET A 785 41.92 -23.20 22.33
C MET A 785 43.13 -24.12 22.03
N LEU A 786 43.04 -24.96 21.01
CA LEU A 786 44.05 -25.97 20.68
C LEU A 786 45.20 -25.43 19.84
N VAL A 787 44.92 -24.49 18.93
CA VAL A 787 45.89 -24.00 17.93
C VAL A 787 46.22 -22.51 18.11
N GLY A 788 45.50 -21.81 18.99
CA GLY A 788 45.70 -20.39 19.27
C GLY A 788 44.93 -19.46 18.33
N ASP A 789 45.17 -18.15 18.45
CA ASP A 789 44.36 -17.12 17.80
C ASP A 789 44.50 -17.07 16.26
N SER A 790 45.53 -17.71 15.69
CA SER A 790 45.73 -17.81 14.24
C SER A 790 44.85 -18.87 13.56
N TYR A 791 44.06 -19.65 14.30
CA TYR A 791 43.26 -20.77 13.77
C TYR A 791 42.39 -20.39 12.55
N ALA A 792 41.84 -19.17 12.52
CA ALA A 792 41.04 -18.69 11.40
C ALA A 792 41.84 -18.57 10.09
N ARG A 793 43.13 -18.19 10.17
CA ARG A 793 44.02 -18.15 8.99
C ARG A 793 44.31 -19.55 8.46
N HIS A 794 44.45 -20.54 9.34
CA HIS A 794 44.60 -21.94 8.94
C HIS A 794 43.35 -22.49 8.25
N TYR A 795 42.14 -22.16 8.73
CA TYR A 795 40.90 -22.52 8.02
C TYR A 795 40.80 -21.84 6.65
N TYR A 796 41.19 -20.57 6.55
CA TYR A 796 41.23 -19.87 5.27
C TYR A 796 42.20 -20.57 4.30
N PHE A 797 43.42 -20.88 4.74
CA PHE A 797 44.42 -21.59 3.96
C PHE A 797 43.92 -22.98 3.51
N LEU A 798 43.38 -23.79 4.42
CA LEU A 798 42.83 -25.11 4.11
C LEU A 798 41.67 -25.02 3.12
N GLY A 799 40.83 -24.00 3.24
CA GLY A 799 39.77 -23.71 2.27
C GLY A 799 40.32 -23.37 0.87
N ARG A 800 41.42 -22.59 0.80
CA ARG A 800 42.12 -22.32 -0.47
C ARG A 800 42.69 -23.58 -1.09
N MET A 801 43.33 -24.43 -0.29
CA MET A 801 43.94 -25.68 -0.77
C MET A 801 42.89 -26.71 -1.20
N LEU A 802 41.75 -26.79 -0.52
CA LEU A 802 40.64 -27.65 -0.92
C LEU A 802 39.97 -27.18 -2.22
N GLY A 803 39.94 -25.87 -2.46
CA GLY A 803 39.42 -25.30 -3.70
C GLY A 803 40.38 -25.39 -4.89
N LYS A 804 41.68 -25.55 -4.63
CA LYS A 804 42.73 -25.72 -5.64
C LYS A 804 42.81 -27.17 -6.12
#